data_AF-A0AAE1M7T6-F1
#
_entry.id   AF-A0AAE1M7T6-F1
#
_cell.length_a   1.000
_cell.length_b   1.000
_cell.length_c   1.000
_cell.angle_alpha   90.00
_cell.angle_beta   90.00
_cell.angle_gamma   90.00
#
_symmetry.space_group_name_H-M   'P 1'
#
loop_
_entity.id
_entity.type
_entity.pdbx_description
1 polymer ?
#
loop_
_entity_poly.entity_id
_entity_poly.type
_entity_poly.pdbx_seq_one_letter_code
_entity_poly.pdbx_strand_id
1 'polypeptide(L)'
;MTILSILTFGVTVLSFFDPISAHKTVISRPNLHWGPKTPGHQFPHSPKRHKTCYVPSCHGFGRHGKTDDAPEILKAFKKCNKGGVVILNEDYTIASPLDLTFLEAVDVAITGIIKFTNDIDYWVKNSFKYDFQNSSAFWRFGGKDVNIYGGGQGLIDGNGQAWYDAFAAEPTLLRPILFVLDGLERGSVTGLKMRNSPDWFNLIANSSDILVSNIDIAVKSESKNPAKNGDGWDTFRSDSVVIQDSHVNNSDDCVSFKPNSTNIIVQGMQCNGSHGISVGSLGQYPAEYDIVENIYVYNISMSNASDGARIKVWPGTDTPFEPGLSGGGGAGYVKNVTYDTIYNNNNDWAIEINQCYGQSNQTICDKYPSNMTISDVVFKNMWGTTSTKYDPKVGTLTCSSTELALTNDGMLCDSSSRPSAGWLSYTMSQNFETIAESKAKAILDGIPEHWRLNIAIPAAEKQRDITGKYIQQFLTASEVEITETDAVGILEHTTTGKWSARDVTEAFCHRATIAHQLTNCLLDIFIDVALEHADTLDAYYHEHKEPIGPLHGLPISLKDQFHVRGAETTMGYVGWIGTFEGQKGTGKERHFESQLVTDLRQLGAVFYCKTSVPPSLMSPETQNHIVGYLFNPKNRHLSAGGSSGGEGALLSLRGSPVGMGTDIGGSIRIPASFNGVYGLRSSTSRLPYERTPNSMDGQESILSVVGPMATTLRSLTFVMKALLSMQPWLHDPMVIELPWRDEHASRLQAMIEKLKSSEKLSFGILRRDDVVIPSPPVRRAIEIVVKALENAGHENRLKVIEWKPPPHSRGLDIAVEAWMYDGGEDIHNSFGLSGEPVISHISRRYGNKPVEQKMASDIAANNIARRKYRKEYLDYWNSTADLTRSGQPVEAFISPVSPYGGTRPNQYRYVTYSTIFNVLDYSSVAFPVTYVDKDVDVVDTDYTRANPADQQVFESYDPEIHDGSPIGLQVVGRRLQEEKTLALAKVIADLLA
;
A
#
# COMPACT_ATOMS: atom_id res chain seq x y z
N MET A 1 32.43 -61.57 16.46
CA MET A 1 31.72 -60.99 17.61
C MET A 1 30.25 -60.87 17.22
N THR A 2 29.45 -61.83 17.71
CA THR A 2 28.10 -61.68 18.33
C THR A 2 27.17 -60.58 17.75
N ILE A 3 25.90 -60.77 17.35
CA ILE A 3 24.85 -61.78 17.61
C ILE A 3 23.91 -61.76 16.39
N LEU A 4 23.53 -62.92 15.86
CA LEU A 4 22.32 -63.08 15.04
C LEU A 4 21.89 -64.55 15.10
N SER A 5 20.63 -64.83 15.47
CA SER A 5 19.78 -65.90 14.91
C SER A 5 18.50 -66.13 15.73
N ILE A 6 17.49 -66.67 15.02
CA ILE A 6 16.34 -67.53 15.45
C ILE A 6 15.00 -66.78 15.59
N LEU A 7 14.17 -66.77 14.51
CA LEU A 7 13.02 -67.68 14.17
C LEU A 7 11.71 -67.22 14.85
N THR A 8 10.51 -67.20 14.25
CA THR A 8 9.85 -68.21 13.41
C THR A 8 8.56 -67.65 12.76
N PHE A 9 8.19 -68.18 11.59
CA PHE A 9 6.91 -67.99 10.87
C PHE A 9 5.73 -68.72 11.55
N GLY A 10 4.50 -68.26 11.28
CA GLY A 10 3.27 -68.66 11.98
C GLY A 10 2.48 -69.85 11.42
N VAL A 11 1.33 -70.12 12.05
CA VAL A 11 0.20 -70.94 11.56
C VAL A 11 -1.12 -70.40 12.14
N THR A 12 -2.11 -70.33 11.26
CA THR A 12 -3.51 -69.90 11.42
C THR A 12 -4.36 -70.88 12.26
N VAL A 13 -5.26 -70.35 13.10
CA VAL A 13 -6.43 -71.09 13.62
C VAL A 13 -7.68 -70.23 13.39
N LEU A 14 -8.61 -70.77 12.61
CA LEU A 14 -9.96 -70.27 12.34
C LEU A 14 -10.79 -70.27 13.62
N SER A 15 -11.47 -69.16 13.92
CA SER A 15 -12.64 -69.14 14.80
C SER A 15 -13.69 -68.17 14.24
N PHE A 16 -14.93 -68.66 14.25
CA PHE A 16 -16.13 -68.03 13.73
C PHE A 16 -16.40 -66.67 14.37
N PHE A 17 -16.51 -65.62 13.54
CA PHE A 17 -17.22 -64.39 13.89
C PHE A 17 -18.04 -63.95 12.67
N ASP A 18 -19.31 -63.64 12.90
CA ASP A 18 -20.22 -62.99 11.96
C ASP A 18 -19.54 -61.79 11.28
N PRO A 19 -19.89 -61.46 10.02
CA PRO A 19 -19.39 -60.26 9.38
C PRO A 19 -19.95 -59.04 10.11
N ILE A 20 -19.14 -58.47 11.00
CA ILE A 20 -19.37 -57.14 11.55
C ILE A 20 -19.35 -56.19 10.36
N SER A 21 -20.53 -55.72 9.96
CA SER A 21 -20.69 -54.58 9.07
C SER A 21 -19.86 -53.44 9.66
N ALA A 22 -18.85 -52.99 8.92
CA ALA A 22 -18.02 -51.87 9.29
C ALA A 22 -18.90 -50.61 9.32
N HIS A 23 -19.54 -50.33 10.45
CA HIS A 23 -20.28 -49.09 10.64
C HIS A 23 -19.30 -47.93 10.47
N LYS A 24 -19.45 -47.17 9.38
CA LYS A 24 -18.74 -45.92 9.14
C LYS A 24 -18.82 -45.07 10.41
N THR A 25 -17.67 -44.60 10.87
CA THR A 25 -17.50 -43.89 12.15
C THR A 25 -18.44 -42.69 12.23
N VAL A 26 -19.19 -42.56 13.33
CA VAL A 26 -20.09 -41.42 13.53
C VAL A 26 -19.27 -40.15 13.69
N ILE A 27 -19.40 -39.23 12.74
CA ILE A 27 -18.76 -37.92 12.83
C ILE A 27 -19.44 -37.08 13.92
N SER A 28 -18.63 -36.38 14.71
CA SER A 28 -19.09 -35.40 15.70
C SER A 28 -19.50 -34.10 15.02
N ARG A 29 -20.43 -33.35 15.63
CA ARG A 29 -20.73 -31.98 15.20
C ARG A 29 -19.42 -31.17 15.13
N PRO A 30 -19.15 -30.48 14.00
CA PRO A 30 -17.95 -29.66 13.88
C PRO A 30 -17.98 -28.48 14.85
N ASN A 31 -16.80 -27.98 15.21
CA ASN A 31 -16.72 -26.71 15.92
C ASN A 31 -17.06 -25.58 14.95
N LEU A 32 -18.14 -24.85 15.23
CA LEU A 32 -18.63 -23.81 14.35
C LEU A 32 -17.76 -22.56 14.52
N HIS A 33 -17.14 -22.13 13.42
CA HIS A 33 -16.32 -20.93 13.35
C HIS A 33 -16.80 -20.06 12.19
N TRP A 34 -16.99 -18.78 12.44
CA TRP A 34 -17.28 -17.77 11.42
C TRP A 34 -16.19 -16.70 11.45
N GLY A 35 -15.63 -16.37 10.29
CA GLY A 35 -14.52 -15.43 10.20
C GLY A 35 -13.91 -15.35 8.80
N PRO A 36 -13.09 -14.32 8.53
CA PRO A 36 -12.64 -13.29 9.47
C PRO A 36 -13.69 -12.21 9.78
N LYS A 37 -14.77 -12.11 9.00
CA LYS A 37 -15.90 -11.20 9.31
C LYS A 37 -16.90 -11.91 10.21
N THR A 38 -17.37 -11.21 11.23
CA THR A 38 -18.27 -11.74 12.26
C THR A 38 -19.68 -11.20 12.09
N PRO A 39 -20.74 -12.01 12.32
CA PRO A 39 -22.11 -11.52 12.38
C PRO A 39 -22.25 -10.45 13.48
N GLY A 40 -23.24 -9.57 13.32
CA GLY A 40 -23.48 -8.44 14.22
C GLY A 40 -23.76 -8.83 15.67
N HIS A 41 -24.12 -10.09 15.91
CA HIS A 41 -24.22 -10.69 17.23
C HIS A 41 -23.72 -12.13 17.22
N GLN A 42 -23.36 -12.63 18.40
CA GLN A 42 -22.92 -14.01 18.56
C GLN A 42 -24.10 -14.97 18.39
N PHE A 43 -23.95 -15.96 17.51
CA PHE A 43 -24.94 -17.03 17.39
C PHE A 43 -25.04 -17.82 18.71
N PRO A 44 -26.26 -18.14 19.18
CA PRO A 44 -26.43 -18.83 20.45
C PRO A 44 -25.74 -20.20 20.49
N HIS A 45 -25.19 -20.56 21.64
CA HIS A 45 -24.56 -21.86 21.82
C HIS A 45 -25.58 -22.99 21.67
N SER A 46 -25.25 -23.99 20.85
CA SER A 46 -26.05 -25.19 20.66
C SER A 46 -25.54 -26.34 21.56
N PRO A 47 -26.33 -26.80 22.55
CA PRO A 47 -25.90 -27.85 23.48
C PRO A 47 -25.66 -29.21 22.80
N LYS A 48 -24.83 -30.04 23.43
CA LYS A 48 -24.57 -31.42 23.00
C LYS A 48 -25.85 -32.27 23.08
N ARG A 49 -26.10 -33.07 22.03
CA ARG A 49 -27.23 -34.02 21.96
C ARG A 49 -26.95 -35.27 22.80
N HIS A 50 -28.00 -35.88 23.33
CA HIS A 50 -27.91 -36.98 24.32
C HIS A 50 -28.59 -38.28 23.86
N LYS A 51 -29.08 -38.33 22.62
CA LYS A 51 -29.72 -39.52 22.03
C LYS A 51 -29.31 -39.64 20.57
N THR A 52 -29.27 -40.86 20.05
CA THR A 52 -28.81 -41.15 18.69
C THR A 52 -29.79 -42.08 17.97
N CYS A 53 -30.14 -41.74 16.73
CA CYS A 53 -31.00 -42.52 15.86
C CYS A 53 -30.28 -42.77 14.54
N TYR A 54 -29.97 -44.03 14.25
CA TYR A 54 -29.52 -44.45 12.92
C TYR A 54 -30.73 -44.64 12.02
N VAL A 55 -30.64 -44.14 10.79
CA VAL A 55 -31.67 -44.35 9.77
C VAL A 55 -31.31 -45.62 9.00
N PRO A 56 -32.14 -46.68 9.03
CA PRO A 56 -31.92 -47.84 8.18
C PRO A 56 -32.17 -47.46 6.71
N SER A 57 -31.30 -47.89 5.78
CA SER A 57 -31.62 -47.85 4.34
C SER A 57 -32.45 -49.07 3.95
N CYS A 58 -33.49 -48.85 3.16
CA CYS A 58 -34.30 -49.89 2.57
C CYS A 58 -33.56 -50.40 1.32
N HIS A 59 -32.67 -51.38 1.48
CA HIS A 59 -32.07 -52.10 0.34
C HIS A 59 -33.09 -53.02 -0.43
N GLY A 60 -34.35 -52.57 -0.59
CA GLY A 60 -35.53 -53.26 -1.17
C GLY A 60 -36.60 -53.59 -0.11
N PHE A 61 -37.93 -53.48 -0.24
CA PHE A 61 -38.90 -53.17 -1.31
C PHE A 61 -39.99 -52.22 -0.76
N GLY A 62 -40.17 -51.04 -1.37
CA GLY A 62 -41.36 -50.20 -1.19
C GLY A 62 -42.48 -50.56 -2.18
N ARG A 63 -43.74 -50.21 -1.87
CA ARG A 63 -44.89 -50.41 -2.79
C ARG A 63 -44.60 -49.73 -4.13
N HIS A 64 -44.82 -50.45 -5.24
CA HIS A 64 -44.63 -50.04 -6.64
C HIS A 64 -43.22 -50.18 -7.25
N GLY A 65 -42.30 -50.92 -6.63
CA GLY A 65 -41.03 -51.29 -7.28
C GLY A 65 -39.98 -50.17 -7.33
N LYS A 66 -40.15 -49.12 -6.50
CA LYS A 66 -39.14 -48.10 -6.21
C LYS A 66 -38.82 -48.14 -4.72
N THR A 67 -37.54 -48.12 -4.35
CA THR A 67 -37.08 -47.94 -2.96
C THR A 67 -37.29 -46.49 -2.54
N ASP A 68 -37.96 -46.26 -1.41
CA ASP A 68 -38.17 -44.92 -0.83
C ASP A 68 -37.86 -44.94 0.67
N ASP A 69 -36.80 -44.22 1.03
CA ASP A 69 -36.29 -44.15 2.41
C ASP A 69 -36.88 -42.98 3.20
N ALA A 70 -37.62 -42.07 2.56
CA ALA A 70 -38.21 -40.91 3.21
C ALA A 70 -39.06 -41.27 4.46
N PRO A 71 -39.91 -42.33 4.46
CA PRO A 71 -40.66 -42.70 5.66
C PRO A 71 -39.79 -43.09 6.86
N GLU A 72 -38.69 -43.82 6.64
CA GLU A 72 -37.78 -44.23 7.72
C GLU A 72 -36.90 -43.06 8.19
N ILE A 73 -36.48 -42.18 7.27
CA ILE A 73 -35.85 -40.90 7.61
C ILE A 73 -36.75 -40.09 8.54
N LEU A 74 -38.00 -39.83 8.14
CA LEU A 74 -38.96 -39.04 8.91
C LEU A 74 -39.22 -39.64 10.31
N LYS A 75 -39.32 -40.97 10.40
CA LYS A 75 -39.50 -41.70 11.65
C LYS A 75 -38.31 -41.53 12.59
N ALA A 76 -37.09 -41.60 12.08
CA ALA A 76 -35.89 -41.35 12.89
C ALA A 76 -35.83 -39.91 13.40
N PHE A 77 -36.17 -38.93 12.56
CA PHE A 77 -36.28 -37.53 12.97
C PHE A 77 -37.33 -37.31 14.06
N LYS A 78 -38.52 -37.90 13.93
CA LYS A 78 -39.56 -37.85 14.99
C LYS A 78 -39.07 -38.46 16.31
N LYS A 79 -38.34 -39.57 16.24
CA LYS A 79 -37.79 -40.26 17.42
C LYS A 79 -36.67 -39.47 18.11
N CYS A 80 -35.79 -38.84 17.32
CA CYS A 80 -34.64 -38.10 17.84
C CYS A 80 -34.87 -36.59 18.02
N ASN A 81 -36.07 -36.08 17.72
CA ASN A 81 -36.43 -34.69 17.98
C ASN A 81 -36.30 -34.36 19.48
N LYS A 82 -35.96 -33.12 19.84
CA LYS A 82 -35.73 -32.64 21.23
C LYS A 82 -34.49 -33.22 21.89
N GLY A 83 -33.31 -33.00 21.30
CA GLY A 83 -32.01 -33.31 21.90
C GLY A 83 -31.24 -34.48 21.30
N GLY A 84 -31.52 -34.88 20.05
CA GLY A 84 -30.95 -36.07 19.42
C GLY A 84 -30.06 -35.84 18.20
N VAL A 85 -29.28 -36.87 17.86
CA VAL A 85 -28.47 -36.99 16.64
C VAL A 85 -29.13 -38.00 15.70
N VAL A 86 -29.45 -37.59 14.48
CA VAL A 86 -29.91 -38.48 13.40
C VAL A 86 -28.72 -38.77 12.49
N ILE A 87 -28.47 -40.04 12.20
CA ILE A 87 -27.32 -40.50 11.41
C ILE A 87 -27.80 -41.13 10.10
N LEU A 88 -27.38 -40.53 9.00
CA LEU A 88 -27.60 -40.94 7.62
C LEU A 88 -26.24 -41.34 7.01
N ASN A 89 -25.82 -42.60 7.19
CA ASN A 89 -24.49 -43.09 6.84
C ASN A 89 -24.46 -44.14 5.72
N GLU A 90 -25.63 -44.51 5.20
CA GLU A 90 -25.83 -45.45 4.08
C GLU A 90 -26.26 -44.72 2.81
N ASP A 91 -26.58 -45.47 1.76
CA ASP A 91 -27.12 -44.91 0.52
C ASP A 91 -28.65 -44.92 0.60
N TYR A 92 -29.28 -43.76 0.49
CA TYR A 92 -30.72 -43.55 0.63
C TYR A 92 -31.31 -43.02 -0.68
N THR A 93 -32.44 -43.61 -1.09
CA THR A 93 -33.24 -43.14 -2.23
C THR A 93 -34.48 -42.41 -1.69
N ILE A 94 -34.64 -41.13 -2.05
CA ILE A 94 -35.82 -40.35 -1.68
C ILE A 94 -36.78 -40.29 -2.87
N ALA A 95 -37.98 -40.84 -2.70
CA ALA A 95 -39.04 -40.85 -3.70
C ALA A 95 -40.34 -40.18 -3.22
N SER A 96 -40.38 -39.67 -1.98
CA SER A 96 -41.49 -38.84 -1.48
C SER A 96 -40.99 -37.59 -0.73
N PRO A 97 -41.77 -36.49 -0.75
CA PRO A 97 -41.38 -35.23 -0.11
C PRO A 97 -41.14 -35.38 1.40
N LEU A 98 -40.09 -34.74 1.90
CA LEU A 98 -39.74 -34.76 3.32
C LEU A 98 -39.95 -33.39 3.97
N ASP A 99 -40.85 -33.36 4.96
CA ASP A 99 -41.11 -32.18 5.79
C ASP A 99 -40.49 -32.35 7.18
N LEU A 100 -39.39 -31.66 7.42
CA LEU A 100 -38.65 -31.65 8.68
C LEU A 100 -38.65 -30.25 9.32
N THR A 101 -39.74 -29.49 9.15
CA THR A 101 -39.89 -28.14 9.74
C THR A 101 -40.22 -28.13 11.23
N PHE A 102 -40.50 -29.30 11.82
CA PHE A 102 -40.92 -29.46 13.23
C PHE A 102 -39.76 -29.65 14.23
N LEU A 103 -38.50 -29.54 13.79
CA LEU A 103 -37.35 -29.97 14.59
C LEU A 103 -37.01 -29.00 15.72
N GLU A 104 -36.50 -29.54 16.82
CA GLU A 104 -36.09 -28.81 18.00
C GLU A 104 -34.87 -29.51 18.60
N ALA A 105 -33.73 -28.81 18.69
CA ALA A 105 -32.48 -29.32 19.25
C ALA A 105 -32.04 -30.65 18.60
N VAL A 106 -31.80 -30.66 17.28
CA VAL A 106 -31.41 -31.86 16.52
C VAL A 106 -30.06 -31.67 15.84
N ASP A 107 -29.26 -32.72 15.82
CA ASP A 107 -28.08 -32.84 14.97
C ASP A 107 -28.33 -33.87 13.87
N VAL A 108 -27.82 -33.60 12.67
CA VAL A 108 -28.00 -34.47 11.51
C VAL A 108 -26.63 -34.73 10.90
N ALA A 109 -26.13 -35.96 11.08
CA ALA A 109 -24.89 -36.41 10.49
C ALA A 109 -25.18 -37.13 9.17
N ILE A 110 -24.86 -36.51 8.03
CA ILE A 110 -25.02 -37.08 6.70
C ILE A 110 -23.64 -37.49 6.17
N THR A 111 -23.26 -38.75 6.28
CA THR A 111 -22.00 -39.28 5.73
C THR A 111 -22.21 -40.26 4.58
N GLY A 112 -23.46 -40.64 4.34
CA GLY A 112 -23.91 -41.46 3.22
C GLY A 112 -24.28 -40.66 1.97
N ILE A 113 -24.96 -41.31 1.05
CA ILE A 113 -25.45 -40.72 -0.20
C ILE A 113 -26.97 -40.56 -0.09
N ILE A 114 -27.48 -39.35 -0.28
CA ILE A 114 -28.90 -39.06 -0.44
C ILE A 114 -29.16 -38.81 -1.92
N LYS A 115 -29.96 -39.64 -2.58
CA LYS A 115 -30.30 -39.47 -3.99
C LYS A 115 -31.80 -39.36 -4.20
N PHE A 116 -32.24 -38.31 -4.89
CA PHE A 116 -33.65 -38.13 -5.25
C PHE A 116 -34.00 -38.90 -6.52
N THR A 117 -35.22 -39.44 -6.57
CA THR A 117 -35.74 -40.03 -7.81
C THR A 117 -36.07 -38.95 -8.83
N ASN A 118 -35.93 -39.25 -10.12
CA ASN A 118 -36.19 -38.33 -11.23
C ASN A 118 -37.59 -38.55 -11.86
N ASP A 119 -38.58 -38.96 -11.06
CA ASP A 119 -39.97 -39.11 -11.51
C ASP A 119 -40.64 -37.74 -11.62
N ILE A 120 -40.48 -37.10 -12.78
CA ILE A 120 -40.90 -35.71 -13.03
C ILE A 120 -42.41 -35.54 -12.76
N ASP A 121 -43.25 -36.40 -13.35
CA ASP A 121 -44.70 -36.33 -13.22
C ASP A 121 -45.18 -36.43 -11.76
N TYR A 122 -44.51 -37.28 -10.98
CA TYR A 122 -44.80 -37.40 -9.56
C TYR A 122 -44.37 -36.14 -8.80
N TRP A 123 -43.12 -35.70 -8.98
CA TRP A 123 -42.57 -34.59 -8.20
C TRP A 123 -43.25 -33.27 -8.50
N VAL A 124 -43.62 -33.00 -9.76
CA VAL A 124 -44.40 -31.81 -10.13
C VAL A 124 -45.70 -31.71 -9.32
N LYS A 125 -46.35 -32.83 -9.01
CA LYS A 125 -47.61 -32.87 -8.26
C LYS A 125 -47.43 -32.85 -6.74
N ASN A 126 -46.31 -33.39 -6.23
CA ASN A 126 -46.17 -33.70 -4.80
C ASN A 126 -45.11 -32.88 -4.06
N SER A 127 -44.17 -32.24 -4.75
CA SER A 127 -43.17 -31.35 -4.13
C SER A 127 -43.82 -30.23 -3.29
N PHE A 128 -43.12 -29.72 -2.28
CA PHE A 128 -43.57 -28.54 -1.54
C PHE A 128 -43.60 -27.31 -2.47
N LYS A 129 -44.68 -26.52 -2.46
CA LYS A 129 -44.85 -25.34 -3.32
C LYS A 129 -44.63 -24.06 -2.53
N TYR A 130 -44.02 -23.07 -3.15
CA TYR A 130 -43.81 -21.73 -2.62
C TYR A 130 -44.37 -20.69 -3.59
N ASP A 131 -45.06 -19.68 -3.05
CA ASP A 131 -45.67 -18.63 -3.87
C ASP A 131 -44.60 -17.76 -4.55
N PHE A 132 -43.48 -17.52 -3.85
CA PHE A 132 -42.39 -16.72 -4.40
C PHE A 132 -41.75 -17.41 -5.62
N GLN A 133 -41.84 -16.73 -6.77
CA GLN A 133 -41.38 -17.20 -8.08
C GLN A 133 -41.97 -18.56 -8.49
N ASN A 134 -43.14 -18.91 -7.94
CA ASN A 134 -43.83 -20.17 -8.20
C ASN A 134 -42.89 -21.38 -8.09
N SER A 135 -42.05 -21.40 -7.05
CA SER A 135 -40.98 -22.40 -6.88
C SER A 135 -41.48 -23.65 -6.14
N SER A 136 -40.68 -24.72 -6.18
CA SER A 136 -41.00 -25.95 -5.46
C SER A 136 -39.77 -26.60 -4.83
N ALA A 137 -39.92 -27.57 -3.92
CA ALA A 137 -38.78 -28.21 -3.25
C ALA A 137 -38.98 -29.70 -2.98
N PHE A 138 -37.89 -30.46 -2.98
CA PHE A 138 -37.87 -31.87 -2.58
C PHE A 138 -37.94 -32.06 -1.07
N TRP A 139 -37.13 -31.30 -0.33
CA TRP A 139 -36.82 -31.55 1.07
C TRP A 139 -36.68 -30.23 1.82
N ARG A 140 -37.43 -30.06 2.93
CA ARG A 140 -37.34 -28.88 3.79
C ARG A 140 -37.00 -29.23 5.23
N PHE A 141 -36.11 -28.45 5.82
CA PHE A 141 -35.72 -28.47 7.23
C PHE A 141 -36.14 -27.16 7.89
N GLY A 142 -36.54 -27.21 9.16
CA GLY A 142 -36.95 -26.01 9.90
C GLY A 142 -36.95 -26.25 11.40
N GLY A 143 -37.51 -25.30 12.14
CA GLY A 143 -37.65 -25.37 13.59
C GLY A 143 -36.51 -24.64 14.31
N LYS A 144 -35.99 -25.18 15.41
CA LYS A 144 -35.06 -24.43 16.27
C LYS A 144 -33.87 -25.27 16.72
N ASP A 145 -32.65 -24.71 16.65
CA ASP A 145 -31.42 -25.41 17.05
C ASP A 145 -31.19 -26.71 16.26
N VAL A 146 -31.00 -26.59 14.94
CA VAL A 146 -30.78 -27.74 14.04
C VAL A 146 -29.43 -27.61 13.34
N ASN A 147 -28.54 -28.59 13.53
CA ASN A 147 -27.20 -28.60 12.93
C ASN A 147 -27.03 -29.80 12.01
N ILE A 148 -26.79 -29.55 10.73
CA ILE A 148 -26.65 -30.54 9.67
C ILE A 148 -25.19 -30.55 9.20
N TYR A 149 -24.56 -31.71 9.18
CA TYR A 149 -23.14 -31.79 8.86
C TYR A 149 -22.74 -33.10 8.18
N GLY A 150 -21.81 -33.04 7.22
CA GLY A 150 -21.35 -34.20 6.46
C GLY A 150 -19.86 -34.51 6.46
N GLY A 151 -19.05 -33.68 7.13
CA GLY A 151 -17.62 -33.93 7.31
C GLY A 151 -16.82 -34.06 6.00
N GLY A 152 -17.29 -33.44 4.91
CA GLY A 152 -16.72 -33.52 3.56
C GLY A 152 -17.02 -34.82 2.80
N GLN A 153 -17.82 -35.71 3.39
CA GLN A 153 -18.13 -37.04 2.84
C GLN A 153 -19.56 -37.14 2.34
N GLY A 154 -20.52 -36.57 3.08
CA GLY A 154 -21.95 -36.64 2.76
C GLY A 154 -22.29 -36.06 1.40
N LEU A 155 -23.02 -36.81 0.59
CA LEU A 155 -23.46 -36.42 -0.75
C LEU A 155 -24.99 -36.31 -0.81
N ILE A 156 -25.49 -35.21 -1.35
CA ILE A 156 -26.89 -35.02 -1.73
C ILE A 156 -26.95 -34.82 -3.25
N ASP A 157 -27.61 -35.72 -3.98
CA ASP A 157 -27.72 -35.71 -5.44
C ASP A 157 -29.19 -35.56 -5.86
N GLY A 158 -29.49 -34.46 -6.54
CA GLY A 158 -30.83 -34.14 -7.05
C GLY A 158 -31.25 -34.95 -8.29
N ASN A 159 -30.32 -35.69 -8.89
CA ASN A 159 -30.58 -36.50 -10.09
C ASN A 159 -31.15 -35.67 -11.26
N GLY A 160 -30.56 -34.48 -11.48
CA GLY A 160 -31.08 -33.40 -12.31
C GLY A 160 -31.14 -33.63 -13.82
N GLN A 161 -30.42 -34.61 -14.40
CA GLN A 161 -30.29 -34.73 -15.86
C GLN A 161 -31.65 -34.81 -16.59
N ALA A 162 -32.55 -35.66 -16.10
CA ALA A 162 -33.88 -35.80 -16.70
C ALA A 162 -34.68 -34.49 -16.64
N TRP A 163 -34.46 -33.68 -15.60
CA TRP A 163 -35.10 -32.38 -15.44
C TRP A 163 -34.55 -31.35 -16.42
N TYR A 164 -33.24 -31.35 -16.71
CA TYR A 164 -32.63 -30.45 -17.70
C TYR A 164 -33.17 -30.73 -19.10
N ASP A 165 -33.31 -32.01 -19.45
CA ASP A 165 -33.87 -32.42 -20.74
C ASP A 165 -35.36 -32.10 -20.87
N ALA A 166 -36.14 -32.30 -19.79
CA ALA A 166 -37.56 -31.98 -19.78
C ALA A 166 -37.82 -30.46 -19.82
N PHE A 167 -37.04 -29.66 -19.08
CA PHE A 167 -37.17 -28.20 -19.08
C PHE A 167 -36.84 -27.58 -20.44
N ALA A 168 -35.84 -28.13 -21.14
CA ALA A 168 -35.53 -27.71 -22.51
C ALA A 168 -36.70 -27.96 -23.48
N ALA A 169 -37.56 -28.96 -23.21
CA ALA A 169 -38.77 -29.23 -24.00
C ALA A 169 -39.99 -28.42 -23.53
N GLU A 170 -40.10 -28.15 -22.23
CA GLU A 170 -41.19 -27.38 -21.61
C GLU A 170 -40.61 -26.33 -20.64
N PRO A 171 -40.32 -25.10 -21.11
CA PRO A 171 -39.69 -24.05 -20.31
C PRO A 171 -40.52 -23.52 -19.13
N THR A 172 -41.79 -23.95 -19.02
CA THR A 172 -42.68 -23.65 -17.89
C THR A 172 -42.73 -24.77 -16.86
N LEU A 173 -41.97 -25.85 -17.06
CA LEU A 173 -41.92 -27.00 -16.15
C LEU A 173 -41.40 -26.55 -14.78
N LEU A 174 -42.24 -26.75 -13.76
CA LEU A 174 -41.88 -26.46 -12.37
C LEU A 174 -40.95 -27.56 -11.83
N ARG A 175 -39.73 -27.16 -11.47
CA ARG A 175 -38.67 -28.04 -10.96
C ARG A 175 -38.46 -27.84 -9.45
N PRO A 176 -38.09 -28.89 -8.70
CA PRO A 176 -37.86 -28.78 -7.26
C PRO A 176 -36.43 -28.35 -6.91
N ILE A 177 -36.33 -27.39 -6.00
CA ILE A 177 -35.12 -27.01 -5.25
C ILE A 177 -34.64 -28.21 -4.43
N LEU A 178 -33.33 -28.43 -4.44
CA LEU A 178 -32.73 -29.62 -3.83
C LEU A 178 -32.87 -29.64 -2.30
N PHE A 179 -32.56 -28.54 -1.65
CA PHE A 179 -32.46 -28.46 -0.19
C PHE A 179 -32.98 -27.11 0.33
N VAL A 180 -33.94 -27.12 1.25
CA VAL A 180 -34.52 -25.89 1.80
C VAL A 180 -34.42 -25.84 3.31
N LEU A 181 -33.98 -24.70 3.84
CA LEU A 181 -34.19 -24.29 5.22
C LEU A 181 -35.40 -23.37 5.24
N ASP A 182 -36.49 -23.76 5.90
CA ASP A 182 -37.74 -22.99 5.98
C ASP A 182 -38.16 -22.87 7.44
N GLY A 183 -38.13 -21.65 7.97
CA GLY A 183 -38.49 -21.40 9.37
C GLY A 183 -37.48 -21.98 10.36
N LEU A 184 -36.20 -22.08 9.97
CA LEU A 184 -35.13 -22.50 10.87
C LEU A 184 -34.56 -21.30 11.65
N GLU A 185 -34.58 -21.40 12.97
CA GLU A 185 -33.92 -20.49 13.90
C GLU A 185 -32.71 -21.17 14.56
N ARG A 186 -31.53 -20.56 14.47
CA ARG A 186 -30.28 -21.04 15.08
C ARG A 186 -29.88 -22.40 14.51
N GLY A 187 -29.11 -22.41 13.44
CA GLY A 187 -28.72 -23.66 12.81
C GLY A 187 -27.44 -23.58 12.02
N SER A 188 -26.96 -24.73 11.59
CA SER A 188 -25.79 -24.79 10.71
C SER A 188 -25.91 -25.86 9.65
N VAL A 189 -25.36 -25.62 8.46
CA VAL A 189 -25.19 -26.63 7.40
C VAL A 189 -23.72 -26.67 7.00
N THR A 190 -23.05 -27.80 7.19
CA THR A 190 -21.59 -27.87 7.00
C THR A 190 -21.07 -29.12 6.32
N GLY A 191 -19.99 -29.00 5.53
CA GLY A 191 -19.24 -30.15 5.05
C GLY A 191 -20.04 -31.11 4.15
N LEU A 192 -20.99 -30.63 3.37
CA LEU A 192 -21.79 -31.43 2.44
C LEU A 192 -21.33 -31.22 1.00
N LYS A 193 -21.44 -32.29 0.20
CA LYS A 193 -21.36 -32.24 -1.26
C LYS A 193 -22.77 -32.27 -1.83
N MET A 194 -23.08 -31.35 -2.72
CA MET A 194 -24.38 -31.28 -3.39
C MET A 194 -24.18 -31.34 -4.90
N ARG A 195 -24.94 -32.20 -5.57
CA ARG A 195 -24.80 -32.46 -7.00
C ARG A 195 -26.12 -32.40 -7.74
N ASN A 196 -26.05 -31.89 -8.96
CA ASN A 196 -27.10 -32.02 -9.99
C ASN A 196 -28.52 -31.69 -9.49
N SER A 197 -28.71 -30.51 -8.89
CA SER A 197 -30.05 -30.02 -8.53
C SER A 197 -30.93 -29.86 -9.78
N PRO A 198 -32.22 -30.21 -9.74
CA PRO A 198 -33.16 -29.89 -10.81
C PRO A 198 -33.36 -28.40 -11.04
N ASP A 199 -33.30 -27.58 -9.98
CA ASP A 199 -33.47 -26.12 -9.96
C ASP A 199 -32.40 -25.50 -9.04
N TRP A 200 -32.72 -24.49 -8.22
CA TRP A 200 -31.78 -23.96 -7.22
C TRP A 200 -31.27 -25.09 -6.31
N PHE A 201 -30.01 -25.01 -5.91
CA PHE A 201 -29.46 -25.98 -4.95
C PHE A 201 -30.03 -25.75 -3.56
N ASN A 202 -30.03 -24.51 -3.09
CA ASN A 202 -30.40 -24.21 -1.72
C ASN A 202 -31.25 -22.95 -1.58
N LEU A 203 -32.27 -23.01 -0.72
CA LEU A 203 -33.04 -21.84 -0.29
C LEU A 203 -33.05 -21.75 1.25
N ILE A 204 -32.72 -20.58 1.78
CA ILE A 204 -32.85 -20.20 3.19
C ILE A 204 -34.03 -19.22 3.31
N ALA A 205 -35.19 -19.77 3.59
CA ALA A 205 -36.46 -19.07 3.68
C ALA A 205 -36.91 -18.87 5.14
N ASN A 206 -37.41 -17.68 5.47
CA ASN A 206 -38.06 -17.41 6.77
C ASN A 206 -37.17 -17.76 7.97
N SER A 207 -35.86 -17.58 7.85
CA SER A 207 -34.86 -18.18 8.73
C SER A 207 -33.93 -17.17 9.38
N SER A 208 -33.40 -17.50 10.56
CA SER A 208 -32.43 -16.63 11.25
C SER A 208 -31.34 -17.38 12.00
N ASP A 209 -30.20 -16.70 12.20
CA ASP A 209 -29.02 -17.22 12.91
C ASP A 209 -28.46 -18.50 12.26
N ILE A 210 -28.19 -18.43 10.95
CA ILE A 210 -27.78 -19.59 10.15
C ILE A 210 -26.30 -19.49 9.77
N LEU A 211 -25.54 -20.55 10.02
CA LEU A 211 -24.18 -20.71 9.50
C LEU A 211 -24.11 -21.81 8.43
N VAL A 212 -23.67 -21.43 7.23
CA VAL A 212 -23.33 -22.36 6.14
C VAL A 212 -21.81 -22.32 5.95
N SER A 213 -21.15 -23.48 5.96
CA SER A 213 -19.69 -23.53 5.84
C SER A 213 -19.18 -24.81 5.18
N ASN A 214 -18.10 -24.73 4.39
CA ASN A 214 -17.46 -25.90 3.79
C ASN A 214 -18.39 -26.74 2.90
N ILE A 215 -19.21 -26.09 2.07
CA ILE A 215 -20.10 -26.75 1.12
C ILE A 215 -19.43 -26.85 -0.26
N ASP A 216 -19.58 -27.99 -0.91
CA ASP A 216 -19.10 -28.23 -2.27
C ASP A 216 -20.32 -28.47 -3.17
N ILE A 217 -20.61 -27.53 -4.07
CA ILE A 217 -21.71 -27.57 -5.04
C ILE A 217 -21.12 -27.78 -6.44
N ALA A 218 -21.66 -28.75 -7.18
CA ALA A 218 -21.32 -28.91 -8.58
C ALA A 218 -22.51 -29.38 -9.42
N VAL A 219 -22.68 -28.79 -10.60
CA VAL A 219 -23.64 -29.26 -11.61
C VAL A 219 -22.91 -29.67 -12.89
N LYS A 220 -23.38 -30.75 -13.52
CA LYS A 220 -22.90 -31.17 -14.83
C LYS A 220 -24.06 -31.77 -15.63
N SER A 221 -24.27 -31.25 -16.84
CA SER A 221 -25.15 -31.89 -17.82
C SER A 221 -24.37 -32.91 -18.65
N GLU A 222 -24.98 -34.05 -18.91
CA GLU A 222 -24.49 -35.13 -19.78
C GLU A 222 -25.09 -35.04 -21.20
N SER A 223 -26.05 -34.13 -21.41
CA SER A 223 -26.68 -33.88 -22.70
C SER A 223 -26.32 -32.49 -23.24
N LYS A 224 -26.86 -32.15 -24.41
CA LYS A 224 -26.74 -30.78 -24.99
C LYS A 224 -27.55 -29.73 -24.22
N ASN A 225 -28.44 -30.15 -23.33
CA ASN A 225 -29.34 -29.27 -22.59
C ASN A 225 -28.66 -28.89 -21.26
N PRO A 226 -28.22 -27.63 -21.08
CA PRO A 226 -27.54 -27.21 -19.86
C PRO A 226 -28.52 -27.17 -18.68
N ALA A 227 -27.97 -27.27 -17.47
CA ALA A 227 -28.71 -26.87 -16.27
C ALA A 227 -29.06 -25.38 -16.35
N LYS A 228 -30.24 -25.01 -15.87
CA LYS A 228 -30.79 -23.64 -15.84
C LYS A 228 -31.26 -23.34 -14.42
N ASN A 229 -31.08 -22.10 -13.94
CA ASN A 229 -31.43 -21.70 -12.56
C ASN A 229 -30.81 -22.62 -11.52
N GLY A 230 -29.52 -22.89 -11.67
CA GLY A 230 -28.76 -23.70 -10.73
C GLY A 230 -28.16 -22.85 -9.62
N ASP A 231 -28.90 -21.90 -9.04
CA ASP A 231 -28.41 -20.98 -7.99
C ASP A 231 -27.78 -21.79 -6.84
N GLY A 232 -26.64 -21.31 -6.32
CA GLY A 232 -25.92 -22.01 -5.25
C GLY A 232 -26.64 -21.89 -3.91
N TRP A 233 -26.88 -20.65 -3.49
CA TRP A 233 -27.60 -20.31 -2.27
C TRP A 233 -28.50 -19.10 -2.46
N ASP A 234 -29.78 -19.26 -2.16
CA ASP A 234 -30.75 -18.17 -2.12
C ASP A 234 -31.17 -17.87 -0.68
N THR A 235 -31.23 -16.58 -0.33
CA THR A 235 -31.82 -16.13 0.94
C THR A 235 -33.12 -15.38 0.67
N PHE A 236 -34.17 -15.67 1.43
CA PHE A 236 -35.49 -15.06 1.26
C PHE A 236 -36.18 -14.88 2.61
N ARG A 237 -36.63 -13.67 2.95
CA ARG A 237 -37.23 -13.36 4.27
C ARG A 237 -36.38 -13.90 5.43
N SER A 238 -35.06 -13.69 5.36
CA SER A 238 -34.10 -14.29 6.28
C SER A 238 -33.11 -13.26 6.79
N ASP A 239 -32.69 -13.44 8.05
CA ASP A 239 -31.86 -12.49 8.78
C ASP A 239 -30.66 -13.17 9.42
N SER A 240 -29.50 -12.49 9.51
CA SER A 240 -28.36 -12.98 10.28
C SER A 240 -27.85 -14.34 9.78
N VAL A 241 -27.46 -14.37 8.50
CA VAL A 241 -26.96 -15.56 7.80
C VAL A 241 -25.48 -15.38 7.46
N VAL A 242 -24.66 -16.40 7.72
CA VAL A 242 -23.26 -16.46 7.28
C VAL A 242 -23.09 -17.62 6.32
N ILE A 243 -22.60 -17.35 5.11
CA ILE A 243 -22.26 -18.37 4.10
C ILE A 243 -20.76 -18.29 3.83
N GLN A 244 -20.00 -19.36 4.07
CA GLN A 244 -18.55 -19.28 3.93
C GLN A 244 -17.82 -20.54 3.47
N ASP A 245 -16.54 -20.37 3.13
CA ASP A 245 -15.55 -21.42 2.88
C ASP A 245 -16.04 -22.51 1.90
N SER A 246 -16.83 -22.11 0.90
CA SER A 246 -17.53 -23.06 0.03
C SER A 246 -17.07 -22.94 -1.43
N HIS A 247 -17.11 -24.05 -2.14
CA HIS A 247 -16.80 -24.13 -3.56
C HIS A 247 -18.09 -24.39 -4.34
N VAL A 248 -18.42 -23.49 -5.27
CA VAL A 248 -19.67 -23.51 -6.04
C VAL A 248 -19.32 -23.49 -7.52
N ASN A 249 -19.60 -24.59 -8.20
CA ASN A 249 -19.52 -24.70 -9.64
C ASN A 249 -20.92 -24.93 -10.21
N ASN A 250 -21.58 -23.86 -10.64
CA ASN A 250 -22.99 -23.89 -10.97
C ASN A 250 -23.29 -23.30 -12.35
N SER A 251 -24.54 -22.91 -12.60
CA SER A 251 -25.00 -22.40 -13.91
C SER A 251 -25.78 -21.08 -13.82
N ASP A 252 -25.84 -20.49 -12.61
CA ASP A 252 -26.58 -19.27 -12.30
C ASP A 252 -25.94 -18.58 -11.07
N ASP A 253 -26.65 -17.77 -10.29
CA ASP A 253 -26.11 -16.99 -9.16
C ASP A 253 -25.35 -17.89 -8.14
N CYS A 254 -24.15 -17.49 -7.71
CA CYS A 254 -23.36 -18.26 -6.74
C CYS A 254 -23.99 -18.14 -5.35
N VAL A 255 -24.36 -16.91 -5.00
CA VAL A 255 -25.26 -16.58 -3.89
C VAL A 255 -26.19 -15.48 -4.38
N SER A 256 -27.49 -15.60 -4.10
CA SER A 256 -28.49 -14.58 -4.42
C SER A 256 -29.26 -14.14 -3.18
N PHE A 257 -29.23 -12.83 -2.91
CA PHE A 257 -30.05 -12.21 -1.89
C PHE A 257 -31.41 -11.84 -2.50
N LYS A 258 -32.43 -12.68 -2.27
CA LYS A 258 -33.82 -12.44 -2.69
C LYS A 258 -34.52 -11.51 -1.68
N PRO A 259 -35.78 -11.08 -1.91
CA PRO A 259 -36.43 -10.11 -1.06
C PRO A 259 -36.43 -10.43 0.43
N ASN A 260 -36.33 -9.36 1.23
CA ASN A 260 -36.31 -9.36 2.69
C ASN A 260 -35.13 -10.16 3.28
N SER A 261 -33.95 -9.98 2.69
CA SER A 261 -32.69 -10.56 3.17
C SER A 261 -31.87 -9.51 3.91
N THR A 262 -31.58 -9.73 5.20
CA THR A 262 -30.89 -8.74 6.05
C THR A 262 -29.75 -9.32 6.88
N ASN A 263 -28.72 -8.49 7.16
CA ASN A 263 -27.59 -8.85 8.03
C ASN A 263 -26.85 -10.13 7.58
N ILE A 264 -26.47 -10.19 6.30
CA ILE A 264 -25.89 -11.40 5.69
C ILE A 264 -24.41 -11.20 5.39
N ILE A 265 -23.60 -12.20 5.74
CA ILE A 265 -22.18 -12.24 5.41
C ILE A 265 -21.93 -13.40 4.44
N VAL A 266 -21.25 -13.12 3.35
CA VAL A 266 -20.76 -14.15 2.41
C VAL A 266 -19.24 -14.04 2.36
N GLN A 267 -18.50 -15.10 2.70
CA GLN A 267 -17.03 -14.99 2.77
C GLN A 267 -16.22 -16.23 2.41
N GLY A 268 -15.03 -16.06 1.82
CA GLY A 268 -14.14 -17.19 1.52
C GLY A 268 -14.70 -18.16 0.48
N MET A 269 -15.45 -17.65 -0.50
CA MET A 269 -16.11 -18.46 -1.52
C MET A 269 -15.26 -18.60 -2.77
N GLN A 270 -15.34 -19.76 -3.42
CA GLN A 270 -14.83 -19.99 -4.77
C GLN A 270 -16.01 -20.32 -5.68
N CYS A 271 -16.29 -19.45 -6.64
CA CYS A 271 -17.43 -19.56 -7.54
C CYS A 271 -16.94 -19.71 -8.98
N ASN A 272 -17.52 -20.64 -9.73
CA ASN A 272 -17.20 -20.89 -11.13
C ASN A 272 -18.46 -21.14 -11.98
N GLY A 273 -18.49 -20.62 -13.21
CA GLY A 273 -19.60 -20.87 -14.15
C GLY A 273 -20.91 -20.15 -13.78
N SER A 274 -20.81 -19.09 -12.99
CA SER A 274 -21.92 -18.49 -12.24
C SER A 274 -22.50 -17.22 -12.89
N HIS A 275 -23.57 -16.65 -12.31
CA HIS A 275 -24.06 -15.30 -12.58
C HIS A 275 -23.71 -14.27 -11.49
N GLY A 276 -22.81 -14.62 -10.57
CA GLY A 276 -22.19 -13.70 -9.63
C GLY A 276 -22.71 -13.81 -8.20
N ILE A 277 -22.25 -12.89 -7.33
CA ILE A 277 -22.85 -12.65 -6.02
C ILE A 277 -23.91 -11.57 -6.17
N SER A 278 -25.18 -12.00 -6.20
CA SER A 278 -26.28 -11.23 -6.73
C SER A 278 -27.22 -10.72 -5.64
N VAL A 279 -27.60 -9.45 -5.71
CA VAL A 279 -28.88 -8.96 -5.16
C VAL A 279 -29.88 -9.04 -6.30
N GLY A 280 -30.95 -9.82 -6.18
CA GLY A 280 -31.78 -10.14 -7.35
C GLY A 280 -33.21 -10.58 -7.07
N SER A 281 -34.05 -10.44 -8.09
CA SER A 281 -35.51 -10.68 -8.03
C SER A 281 -36.29 -9.68 -7.15
N LEU A 282 -35.74 -8.48 -6.94
CA LEU A 282 -36.39 -7.40 -6.16
C LEU A 282 -37.21 -6.47 -7.06
N GLY A 283 -38.35 -6.01 -6.56
CA GLY A 283 -39.28 -5.16 -7.28
C GLY A 283 -40.10 -5.93 -8.33
N GLN A 284 -40.10 -7.26 -8.26
CA GLN A 284 -40.72 -8.11 -9.27
C GLN A 284 -42.26 -8.03 -9.25
N TYR A 285 -42.87 -7.83 -8.08
CA TYR A 285 -44.33 -7.90 -7.92
C TYR A 285 -44.91 -6.55 -7.46
N PRO A 286 -45.87 -5.95 -8.19
CA PRO A 286 -46.39 -4.60 -7.91
C PRO A 286 -46.93 -4.31 -6.50
N ALA A 287 -47.39 -5.33 -5.79
CA ALA A 287 -47.97 -5.19 -4.45
C ALA A 287 -46.97 -5.45 -3.31
N GLU A 288 -45.73 -5.82 -3.65
CA GLU A 288 -44.70 -6.18 -2.68
C GLU A 288 -43.74 -5.02 -2.43
N TYR A 289 -43.23 -4.96 -1.20
CA TYR A 289 -42.18 -4.04 -0.79
C TYR A 289 -40.93 -4.84 -0.40
N ASP A 290 -39.93 -4.86 -1.27
CA ASP A 290 -38.77 -5.73 -1.14
C ASP A 290 -37.57 -4.99 -0.54
N ILE A 291 -36.98 -5.53 0.54
CA ILE A 291 -35.74 -4.97 1.11
C ILE A 291 -34.56 -5.94 1.00
N VAL A 292 -33.37 -5.41 0.74
CA VAL A 292 -32.09 -6.09 1.00
C VAL A 292 -31.17 -5.10 1.71
N GLU A 293 -30.72 -5.45 2.91
CA GLU A 293 -29.96 -4.52 3.76
C GLU A 293 -28.85 -5.18 4.58
N ASN A 294 -27.75 -4.46 4.81
CA ASN A 294 -26.63 -4.90 5.65
C ASN A 294 -26.01 -6.21 5.13
N ILE A 295 -25.57 -6.18 3.87
CA ILE A 295 -24.91 -7.32 3.22
C ILE A 295 -23.41 -7.06 3.17
N TYR A 296 -22.61 -8.04 3.57
CA TYR A 296 -21.16 -7.96 3.51
C TYR A 296 -20.57 -9.19 2.81
N VAL A 297 -20.03 -8.98 1.62
CA VAL A 297 -19.38 -9.98 0.80
C VAL A 297 -17.86 -9.78 0.91
N TYR A 298 -17.11 -10.81 1.29
CA TYR A 298 -15.67 -10.70 1.58
C TYR A 298 -14.85 -11.88 1.03
N ASN A 299 -13.73 -11.62 0.37
CA ASN A 299 -12.79 -12.67 -0.06
C ASN A 299 -13.47 -13.73 -0.96
N ILE A 300 -13.90 -13.29 -2.14
CA ILE A 300 -14.56 -14.15 -3.15
C ILE A 300 -13.64 -14.31 -4.35
N SER A 301 -13.47 -15.55 -4.82
CA SER A 301 -12.91 -15.82 -6.15
C SER A 301 -14.03 -16.16 -7.10
N MET A 302 -14.20 -15.39 -8.16
CA MET A 302 -15.24 -15.58 -9.18
C MET A 302 -14.60 -15.83 -10.53
N SER A 303 -14.90 -16.97 -11.15
CA SER A 303 -14.32 -17.36 -12.45
C SER A 303 -15.37 -17.79 -13.48
N ASN A 304 -15.13 -17.48 -14.76
CA ASN A 304 -15.99 -17.92 -15.88
C ASN A 304 -17.47 -17.59 -15.66
N ALA A 305 -17.76 -16.44 -15.05
CA ALA A 305 -19.10 -16.02 -14.67
C ALA A 305 -19.63 -14.90 -15.56
N SER A 306 -20.94 -14.64 -15.58
CA SER A 306 -21.45 -13.41 -16.19
C SER A 306 -21.04 -12.19 -15.37
N ASP A 307 -21.07 -12.27 -14.05
CA ASP A 307 -20.83 -11.13 -13.18
C ASP A 307 -19.97 -11.52 -11.96
N GLY A 308 -19.15 -10.58 -11.48
CA GLY A 308 -18.48 -10.66 -10.18
C GLY A 308 -19.42 -10.29 -9.05
N ALA A 309 -19.65 -8.99 -8.89
CA ALA A 309 -20.63 -8.42 -7.98
C ALA A 309 -21.83 -7.88 -8.78
N ARG A 310 -23.06 -8.20 -8.34
CA ARG A 310 -24.25 -7.91 -9.13
C ARG A 310 -25.43 -7.41 -8.30
N ILE A 311 -26.08 -6.34 -8.75
CA ILE A 311 -27.38 -5.88 -8.20
C ILE A 311 -28.35 -5.71 -9.37
N LYS A 312 -29.44 -6.48 -9.37
CA LYS A 312 -30.47 -6.48 -10.43
C LYS A 312 -31.85 -6.27 -9.83
N VAL A 313 -32.52 -5.19 -10.23
CA VAL A 313 -33.89 -4.85 -9.79
C VAL A 313 -34.79 -4.55 -10.99
N TRP A 314 -36.06 -4.91 -10.88
CA TRP A 314 -37.04 -4.77 -11.98
C TRP A 314 -37.47 -3.30 -12.18
N PRO A 315 -37.87 -2.91 -13.41
CA PRO A 315 -38.41 -1.57 -13.71
C PRO A 315 -39.80 -1.37 -13.07
N GLY A 316 -40.32 -0.13 -13.10
CA GLY A 316 -41.59 0.26 -12.46
C GLY A 316 -42.86 -0.19 -13.19
N THR A 317 -42.74 -1.09 -14.15
CA THR A 317 -43.86 -1.70 -14.87
C THR A 317 -43.61 -3.17 -15.07
N ASP A 318 -44.68 -3.97 -15.18
CA ASP A 318 -44.55 -5.38 -15.56
C ASP A 318 -43.93 -5.51 -16.96
N THR A 319 -42.95 -6.40 -17.07
CA THR A 319 -42.16 -6.65 -18.29
C THR A 319 -42.04 -8.14 -18.55
N PRO A 320 -42.38 -8.61 -19.77
CA PRO A 320 -42.08 -9.98 -20.18
C PRO A 320 -40.57 -10.14 -20.36
N PHE A 321 -39.95 -11.04 -19.60
CA PHE A 321 -38.51 -11.31 -19.69
C PHE A 321 -38.23 -12.64 -20.39
N GLU A 322 -38.71 -13.75 -19.82
CA GLU A 322 -38.59 -15.10 -20.40
C GLU A 322 -39.87 -15.91 -20.14
N PRO A 323 -40.14 -17.02 -20.87
CA PRO A 323 -41.28 -17.88 -20.61
C PRO A 323 -41.31 -18.34 -19.14
N GLY A 324 -42.37 -18.00 -18.41
CA GLY A 324 -42.50 -18.34 -16.99
C GLY A 324 -41.83 -17.37 -16.01
N LEU A 325 -41.10 -16.35 -16.49
CA LEU A 325 -40.49 -15.31 -15.67
C LEU A 325 -40.78 -13.91 -16.25
N SER A 326 -41.66 -13.19 -15.58
CA SER A 326 -41.96 -11.78 -15.86
C SER A 326 -42.08 -11.01 -14.55
N GLY A 327 -42.02 -9.69 -14.62
CA GLY A 327 -42.29 -8.85 -13.47
C GLY A 327 -41.91 -7.39 -13.66
N GLY A 328 -42.03 -6.66 -12.56
CA GLY A 328 -41.81 -5.24 -12.44
C GLY A 328 -43.01 -4.51 -11.86
N GLY A 329 -42.78 -3.30 -11.39
CA GLY A 329 -43.76 -2.47 -10.68
C GLY A 329 -43.71 -2.56 -9.16
N GLY A 330 -43.00 -3.53 -8.58
CA GLY A 330 -42.80 -3.63 -7.13
C GLY A 330 -41.84 -2.57 -6.60
N ALA A 331 -42.00 -2.17 -5.34
CA ALA A 331 -41.23 -1.09 -4.71
C ALA A 331 -40.29 -1.62 -3.62
N GLY A 332 -39.35 -0.80 -3.15
CA GLY A 332 -38.43 -1.23 -2.08
C GLY A 332 -37.06 -0.58 -2.12
N TYR A 333 -36.09 -1.20 -1.45
CA TYR A 333 -34.70 -0.72 -1.48
C TYR A 333 -33.62 -1.81 -1.33
N VAL A 334 -32.44 -1.50 -1.84
CA VAL A 334 -31.16 -2.13 -1.56
C VAL A 334 -30.29 -1.12 -0.83
N LYS A 335 -29.79 -1.46 0.36
CA LYS A 335 -29.03 -0.54 1.20
C LYS A 335 -27.89 -1.22 1.94
N ASN A 336 -26.77 -0.51 2.11
CA ASN A 336 -25.62 -0.97 2.90
C ASN A 336 -25.12 -2.34 2.45
N VAL A 337 -24.74 -2.42 1.18
CA VAL A 337 -24.20 -3.64 0.55
C VAL A 337 -22.73 -3.40 0.25
N THR A 338 -21.85 -4.15 0.90
CA THR A 338 -20.42 -4.09 0.66
C THR A 338 -19.94 -5.35 -0.06
N TYR A 339 -19.30 -5.16 -1.22
CA TYR A 339 -18.49 -6.15 -1.90
C TYR A 339 -17.02 -5.82 -1.67
N ASP A 340 -16.31 -6.63 -0.90
CA ASP A 340 -14.92 -6.41 -0.50
C ASP A 340 -14.07 -7.62 -0.89
N THR A 341 -12.91 -7.39 -1.47
CA THR A 341 -11.91 -8.43 -1.74
C THR A 341 -12.46 -9.49 -2.70
N ILE A 342 -12.70 -9.11 -3.96
CA ILE A 342 -13.19 -10.03 -5.00
C ILE A 342 -12.17 -10.15 -6.13
N TYR A 343 -11.67 -11.37 -6.32
CA TYR A 343 -10.85 -11.74 -7.47
C TYR A 343 -11.73 -12.20 -8.63
N ASN A 344 -11.61 -11.53 -9.78
CA ASN A 344 -12.33 -11.84 -11.01
C ASN A 344 -11.40 -12.53 -12.01
N ASN A 345 -11.86 -13.60 -12.66
CA ASN A 345 -11.08 -14.26 -13.69
C ASN A 345 -11.99 -14.75 -14.82
N ASN A 346 -11.91 -14.09 -15.97
CA ASN A 346 -12.75 -14.39 -17.13
C ASN A 346 -14.27 -14.24 -16.82
N ASN A 347 -14.64 -13.19 -16.08
CA ASN A 347 -16.06 -12.83 -15.87
C ASN A 347 -16.51 -11.81 -16.91
N ASP A 348 -17.74 -11.88 -17.44
CA ASP A 348 -18.18 -10.90 -18.46
C ASP A 348 -18.19 -9.46 -17.90
N TRP A 349 -18.73 -9.28 -16.70
CA TRP A 349 -18.64 -8.06 -15.91
C TRP A 349 -17.97 -8.35 -14.56
N ALA A 350 -17.09 -7.47 -14.10
CA ALA A 350 -16.64 -7.48 -12.71
C ALA A 350 -17.73 -6.91 -11.78
N ILE A 351 -18.47 -5.90 -12.26
CA ILE A 351 -19.55 -5.23 -11.53
C ILE A 351 -20.74 -4.99 -12.49
N GLU A 352 -21.93 -5.44 -12.12
CA GLU A 352 -23.20 -5.04 -12.76
C GLU A 352 -24.16 -4.44 -11.72
N ILE A 353 -24.67 -3.24 -11.99
CA ILE A 353 -25.85 -2.70 -11.32
C ILE A 353 -26.89 -2.38 -12.39
N ASN A 354 -28.08 -2.95 -12.27
CA ASN A 354 -29.09 -2.91 -13.31
C ASN A 354 -30.49 -2.68 -12.73
N GLN A 355 -31.02 -1.47 -12.87
CA GLN A 355 -32.40 -1.11 -12.51
C GLN A 355 -33.43 -1.36 -13.62
N CYS A 356 -32.99 -1.89 -14.76
CA CYS A 356 -33.84 -2.23 -15.90
C CYS A 356 -33.84 -3.74 -16.14
N TYR A 357 -33.67 -4.55 -15.08
CA TYR A 357 -33.64 -5.99 -15.20
C TYR A 357 -34.95 -6.51 -15.80
N GLY A 358 -34.87 -7.40 -16.78
CA GLY A 358 -36.05 -7.89 -17.49
C GLY A 358 -36.46 -7.08 -18.73
N GLN A 359 -35.86 -5.91 -18.97
CA GLN A 359 -36.26 -4.99 -20.05
C GLN A 359 -35.07 -4.52 -20.88
N SER A 360 -34.93 -5.04 -22.10
CA SER A 360 -33.85 -4.66 -23.02
C SER A 360 -34.11 -3.34 -23.79
N ASN A 361 -35.36 -2.84 -23.81
CA ASN A 361 -35.69 -1.56 -24.42
C ASN A 361 -35.55 -0.43 -23.41
N GLN A 362 -34.44 0.31 -23.51
CA GLN A 362 -34.15 1.44 -22.63
C GLN A 362 -35.26 2.49 -22.61
N THR A 363 -35.92 2.78 -23.73
CA THR A 363 -37.02 3.76 -23.78
C THR A 363 -38.22 3.34 -22.92
N ILE A 364 -38.47 2.02 -22.79
CA ILE A 364 -39.51 1.52 -21.91
C ILE A 364 -39.07 1.65 -20.45
N CYS A 365 -37.80 1.36 -20.15
CA CYS A 365 -37.27 1.53 -18.80
C CYS A 365 -37.29 3.00 -18.35
N ASP A 366 -36.87 3.92 -19.22
CA ASP A 366 -36.87 5.36 -18.94
C ASP A 366 -38.30 5.90 -18.72
N LYS A 367 -39.29 5.32 -19.41
CA LYS A 367 -40.70 5.66 -19.26
C LYS A 367 -41.29 5.14 -17.94
N TYR A 368 -40.77 4.03 -17.44
CA TYR A 368 -41.25 3.34 -16.24
C TYR A 368 -40.06 3.01 -15.32
N PRO A 369 -39.46 4.02 -14.66
CA PRO A 369 -38.30 3.84 -13.81
C PRO A 369 -38.59 2.84 -12.69
N SER A 370 -37.59 2.12 -12.22
CA SER A 370 -37.71 1.20 -11.10
C SER A 370 -38.23 1.93 -9.84
N ASN A 371 -39.18 1.31 -9.15
CA ASN A 371 -39.64 1.77 -7.84
C ASN A 371 -38.70 1.32 -6.69
N MET A 372 -37.56 0.72 -7.03
CA MET A 372 -36.53 0.27 -6.10
C MET A 372 -35.41 1.31 -5.97
N THR A 373 -35.04 1.66 -4.74
CA THR A 373 -33.88 2.52 -4.48
C THR A 373 -32.62 1.69 -4.23
N ILE A 374 -31.47 2.08 -4.77
CA ILE A 374 -30.17 1.45 -4.47
C ILE A 374 -29.27 2.51 -3.85
N SER A 375 -28.78 2.26 -2.63
CA SER A 375 -28.00 3.22 -1.83
C SER A 375 -26.95 2.51 -0.98
N ASP A 376 -25.92 3.24 -0.54
CA ASP A 376 -24.87 2.73 0.35
C ASP A 376 -24.23 1.43 -0.17
N VAL A 377 -23.98 1.36 -1.48
CA VAL A 377 -23.28 0.24 -2.11
C VAL A 377 -21.79 0.56 -2.21
N VAL A 378 -20.96 -0.38 -1.74
CA VAL A 378 -19.52 -0.20 -1.64
C VAL A 378 -18.83 -1.36 -2.35
N PHE A 379 -18.00 -1.06 -3.36
CA PHE A 379 -17.09 -2.01 -3.98
C PHE A 379 -15.66 -1.69 -3.52
N LYS A 380 -14.97 -2.66 -2.92
CA LYS A 380 -13.63 -2.53 -2.33
C LYS A 380 -12.76 -3.70 -2.77
N ASN A 381 -11.48 -3.43 -3.03
CA ASN A 381 -10.48 -4.47 -3.30
C ASN A 381 -10.97 -5.48 -4.35
N MET A 382 -11.42 -5.03 -5.52
CA MET A 382 -11.79 -5.93 -6.62
C MET A 382 -10.70 -5.89 -7.70
N TRP A 383 -10.18 -7.05 -8.11
CA TRP A 383 -9.09 -7.13 -9.09
C TRP A 383 -9.18 -8.38 -9.97
N GLY A 384 -8.40 -8.44 -11.05
CA GLY A 384 -8.30 -9.59 -11.94
C GLY A 384 -8.66 -9.28 -13.39
N THR A 385 -9.27 -10.22 -14.12
CA THR A 385 -9.57 -10.09 -15.55
C THR A 385 -11.04 -10.34 -15.86
N THR A 386 -11.61 -9.54 -16.77
CA THR A 386 -12.90 -9.82 -17.39
C THR A 386 -12.72 -10.58 -18.71
N SER A 387 -13.81 -11.17 -19.21
CA SER A 387 -13.84 -11.80 -20.52
C SER A 387 -13.74 -10.74 -21.64
N THR A 388 -13.46 -11.18 -22.87
CA THR A 388 -13.38 -10.28 -24.03
C THR A 388 -14.76 -9.87 -24.58
N LYS A 389 -15.86 -10.33 -23.97
CA LYS A 389 -17.22 -10.15 -24.50
C LYS A 389 -17.64 -8.68 -24.59
N TYR A 390 -17.21 -7.86 -23.64
CA TYR A 390 -17.57 -6.44 -23.56
C TYR A 390 -16.36 -5.50 -23.58
N ASP A 391 -15.19 -6.01 -24.01
CA ASP A 391 -13.93 -5.25 -24.09
C ASP A 391 -14.11 -3.87 -24.75
N PRO A 392 -13.61 -2.77 -24.15
CA PRO A 392 -12.80 -2.66 -22.93
C PRO A 392 -13.58 -2.41 -21.63
N LYS A 393 -14.89 -2.63 -21.63
CA LYS A 393 -15.73 -2.37 -20.47
C LYS A 393 -15.62 -3.53 -19.48
N VAL A 394 -15.35 -3.20 -18.21
CA VAL A 394 -15.21 -4.16 -17.12
C VAL A 394 -16.39 -4.17 -16.15
N GLY A 395 -17.31 -3.21 -16.26
CA GLY A 395 -18.54 -3.17 -15.49
C GLY A 395 -19.63 -2.36 -16.19
N THR A 396 -20.85 -2.48 -15.69
CA THR A 396 -22.02 -1.79 -16.23
C THR A 396 -22.91 -1.26 -15.11
N LEU A 397 -23.45 -0.05 -15.34
CA LEU A 397 -24.43 0.61 -14.47
C LEU A 397 -25.59 1.08 -15.34
N THR A 398 -26.77 0.51 -15.12
CA THR A 398 -28.01 0.88 -15.78
C THR A 398 -28.97 1.47 -14.76
N CYS A 399 -29.11 2.80 -14.79
CA CYS A 399 -30.12 3.53 -14.02
C CYS A 399 -31.37 3.72 -14.87
N SER A 400 -32.53 3.63 -14.21
CA SER A 400 -33.84 3.69 -14.89
C SER A 400 -34.42 5.12 -14.99
N SER A 401 -33.75 6.12 -14.40
CA SER A 401 -34.11 7.54 -14.47
C SER A 401 -32.87 8.45 -14.49
N THR A 402 -32.95 9.56 -15.24
CA THR A 402 -31.92 10.62 -15.33
C THR A 402 -31.92 11.61 -14.14
N GLU A 403 -32.87 11.50 -13.22
CA GLU A 403 -32.93 12.30 -11.98
C GLU A 403 -32.01 11.77 -10.86
N LEU A 404 -31.20 10.75 -11.16
CA LEU A 404 -30.38 9.99 -10.22
C LEU A 404 -28.90 10.26 -10.52
N ALA A 405 -28.26 11.17 -9.78
CA ALA A 405 -26.86 11.56 -10.00
C ALA A 405 -25.92 10.93 -8.97
N LEU A 406 -24.74 10.48 -9.45
CA LEU A 406 -23.63 9.95 -8.67
C LEU A 406 -22.94 11.08 -7.88
N THR A 407 -22.76 10.91 -6.57
CA THR A 407 -21.94 11.79 -5.71
C THR A 407 -20.65 11.11 -5.25
N ASN A 408 -19.61 11.90 -4.96
CA ASN A 408 -18.24 11.45 -4.67
C ASN A 408 -18.02 10.66 -3.36
N ASP A 409 -19.04 10.45 -2.52
CA ASP A 409 -18.90 9.86 -1.17
C ASP A 409 -19.58 8.47 -0.99
N GLY A 410 -19.86 7.77 -2.08
CA GLY A 410 -20.59 6.50 -2.06
C GLY A 410 -21.77 6.59 -3.01
N MET A 411 -22.05 5.50 -3.72
CA MET A 411 -23.12 5.47 -4.74
C MET A 411 -24.48 5.81 -4.11
N LEU A 412 -24.98 7.01 -4.40
CA LEU A 412 -26.36 7.41 -4.17
C LEU A 412 -27.09 7.45 -5.51
N CYS A 413 -28.21 6.74 -5.61
CA CYS A 413 -29.30 7.09 -6.52
C CYS A 413 -30.26 8.00 -5.72
N ASP A 414 -29.88 9.27 -5.47
CA ASP A 414 -30.69 10.25 -4.73
C ASP A 414 -30.94 11.53 -5.55
N SER A 415 -32.09 12.15 -5.29
CA SER A 415 -32.86 13.13 -6.05
C SER A 415 -32.42 14.60 -5.92
N SER A 416 -31.16 14.90 -5.56
CA SER A 416 -30.74 16.31 -5.44
C SER A 416 -29.34 16.65 -5.97
N SER A 417 -29.34 17.44 -7.06
CA SER A 417 -28.25 18.20 -7.72
C SER A 417 -27.49 17.56 -8.91
N ARG A 418 -27.33 18.37 -9.99
CA ARG A 418 -26.99 18.05 -11.41
C ARG A 418 -25.46 17.91 -11.69
N PRO A 419 -25.00 17.14 -12.70
CA PRO A 419 -24.93 17.55 -14.12
C PRO A 419 -25.37 16.48 -15.16
N SER A 420 -25.39 16.87 -16.44
CA SER A 420 -26.05 16.29 -17.62
C SER A 420 -25.81 14.80 -17.96
N ALA A 421 -26.90 14.13 -18.36
CA ALA A 421 -26.95 12.74 -18.85
C ALA A 421 -26.04 12.49 -20.07
N GLY A 422 -25.05 11.63 -19.86
CA GLY A 422 -24.21 10.99 -20.88
C GLY A 422 -23.77 9.64 -20.35
N TRP A 423 -23.46 8.70 -21.26
CA TRP A 423 -22.89 7.39 -20.92
C TRP A 423 -21.66 7.57 -20.04
N LEU A 424 -21.79 7.35 -18.72
CA LEU A 424 -20.63 7.25 -17.83
C LEU A 424 -20.04 5.85 -18.00
N SER A 425 -19.13 5.73 -18.95
CA SER A 425 -18.20 4.62 -19.00
C SER A 425 -17.28 4.73 -17.78
N TYR A 426 -17.48 3.86 -16.79
CA TYR A 426 -16.48 3.68 -15.75
C TYR A 426 -15.34 2.83 -16.31
N THR A 427 -14.24 3.50 -16.68
CA THR A 427 -12.91 2.90 -16.59
C THR A 427 -12.62 2.80 -15.09
N MET A 428 -12.77 1.61 -14.50
CA MET A 428 -12.21 1.33 -13.16
C MET A 428 -10.70 1.11 -13.28
N SER A 429 -10.03 2.15 -13.77
CA SER A 429 -8.76 2.61 -13.25
C SER A 429 -8.87 4.13 -13.29
N GLN A 430 -8.76 4.82 -12.16
CA GLN A 430 -8.07 6.09 -12.27
C GLN A 430 -6.66 5.68 -12.66
N ASN A 431 -6.37 5.79 -13.95
CA ASN A 431 -5.03 5.60 -14.44
C ASN A 431 -4.09 6.43 -13.58
N PHE A 432 -2.98 5.87 -13.11
CA PHE A 432 -2.13 6.56 -12.14
C PHE A 432 -1.70 7.94 -12.67
N GLU A 433 -1.57 8.10 -13.99
CA GLU A 433 -1.37 9.38 -14.68
C GLU A 433 -2.43 10.41 -14.32
N THR A 434 -3.72 10.08 -14.28
CA THR A 434 -4.78 11.04 -13.94
C THR A 434 -4.69 11.51 -12.48
N ILE A 435 -4.37 10.60 -11.55
CA ILE A 435 -4.18 10.95 -10.13
C ILE A 435 -2.95 11.85 -9.99
N ALA A 436 -1.86 11.47 -10.64
CA ALA A 436 -0.61 12.22 -10.68
C ALA A 436 -0.80 13.62 -11.29
N GLU A 437 -1.46 13.72 -12.45
CA GLU A 437 -1.79 14.98 -13.12
C GLU A 437 -2.69 15.86 -12.25
N SER A 438 -3.68 15.27 -11.57
CA SER A 438 -4.55 16.01 -10.65
C SER A 438 -3.76 16.58 -9.47
N LYS A 439 -2.83 15.81 -8.89
CA LYS A 439 -1.96 16.31 -7.80
C LYS A 439 -0.99 17.37 -8.31
N ALA A 440 -0.35 17.17 -9.47
CA ALA A 440 0.52 18.14 -10.10
C ALA A 440 -0.22 19.47 -10.36
N LYS A 441 -1.43 19.37 -10.89
CA LYS A 441 -2.32 20.51 -11.09
C LYS A 441 -2.68 21.19 -9.77
N ALA A 442 -3.01 20.44 -8.71
CA ALA A 442 -3.31 20.99 -7.40
C ALA A 442 -2.12 21.77 -6.80
N ILE A 443 -0.89 21.29 -6.99
CA ILE A 443 0.33 22.01 -6.56
C ILE A 443 0.44 23.35 -7.29
N LEU A 444 0.26 23.37 -8.62
CA LEU A 444 0.28 24.62 -9.40
C LEU A 444 -0.88 25.55 -9.06
N ASP A 445 -2.07 24.99 -8.81
CA ASP A 445 -3.25 25.76 -8.45
C ASP A 445 -3.11 26.41 -7.07
N GLY A 446 -2.31 25.81 -6.17
CA GLY A 446 -1.92 26.39 -4.88
C GLY A 446 -0.99 27.61 -4.98
N ILE A 447 -0.47 27.94 -6.16
CA ILE A 447 0.32 29.16 -6.39
C ILE A 447 -0.64 30.32 -6.69
N PRO A 448 -0.55 31.46 -5.97
CA PRO A 448 -1.32 32.66 -6.28
C PRO A 448 -1.18 33.07 -7.74
N GLU A 449 -2.28 33.46 -8.39
CA GLU A 449 -2.29 33.73 -9.84
C GLU A 449 -1.24 34.77 -10.25
N HIS A 450 -1.03 35.80 -9.43
CA HIS A 450 -0.04 36.85 -9.68
C HIS A 450 1.43 36.43 -9.46
N TRP A 451 1.69 35.24 -8.89
CA TRP A 451 3.02 34.61 -8.78
C TRP A 451 3.27 33.56 -9.86
N ARG A 452 2.28 33.25 -10.70
CA ARG A 452 2.45 32.29 -11.79
C ARG A 452 3.25 32.92 -12.93
N LEU A 453 4.27 32.21 -13.40
CA LEU A 453 5.13 32.63 -14.49
C LEU A 453 4.35 32.59 -15.81
N ASN A 454 3.99 33.76 -16.34
CA ASN A 454 3.36 33.90 -17.65
C ASN A 454 4.38 33.95 -18.81
N ILE A 455 5.51 33.25 -18.65
CA ILE A 455 6.60 33.21 -19.64
C ILE A 455 6.90 31.77 -20.05
N ALA A 456 7.29 31.58 -21.31
CA ALA A 456 7.82 30.30 -21.75
C ALA A 456 9.22 30.11 -21.15
N ILE A 457 9.40 29.05 -20.35
CA ILE A 457 10.71 28.70 -19.79
C ILE A 457 11.63 28.26 -20.94
N PRO A 458 12.78 28.93 -21.16
CA PRO A 458 13.68 28.56 -22.25
C PRO A 458 14.20 27.14 -22.08
N ALA A 459 14.51 26.46 -23.19
CA ALA A 459 15.19 25.17 -23.17
C ALA A 459 16.60 25.26 -22.54
N ALA A 460 17.12 24.14 -22.03
CA ALA A 460 18.40 24.09 -21.32
C ALA A 460 19.58 24.61 -22.15
N GLU A 461 19.56 24.41 -23.47
CA GLU A 461 20.58 24.87 -24.41
C GLU A 461 20.66 26.40 -24.50
N LYS A 462 19.55 27.09 -24.27
CA LYS A 462 19.46 28.56 -24.32
C LYS A 462 19.72 29.20 -22.96
N GLN A 463 19.34 28.52 -21.88
CA GLN A 463 19.46 29.04 -20.51
C GLN A 463 19.90 27.91 -19.58
N ARG A 464 21.18 27.54 -19.57
CA ARG A 464 21.64 26.40 -18.76
C ARG A 464 21.46 26.60 -17.25
N ASP A 465 21.79 27.80 -16.78
CA ASP A 465 21.78 28.21 -15.38
C ASP A 465 20.57 29.11 -15.11
N ILE A 466 19.69 28.70 -14.20
CA ILE A 466 18.51 29.47 -13.77
C ILE A 466 18.66 30.02 -12.34
N THR A 467 19.85 29.92 -11.74
CA THR A 467 20.18 30.48 -10.43
C THR A 467 20.53 31.97 -10.51
N GLY A 468 20.72 32.62 -9.35
CA GLY A 468 21.16 34.01 -9.25
C GLY A 468 20.29 34.98 -10.04
N LYS A 469 20.90 35.76 -10.94
CA LYS A 469 20.21 36.82 -11.69
C LYS A 469 18.98 36.35 -12.47
N TYR A 470 18.96 35.09 -12.93
CA TYR A 470 17.83 34.59 -13.70
C TYR A 470 16.57 34.48 -12.83
N ILE A 471 16.63 33.82 -11.68
CA ILE A 471 15.45 33.75 -10.80
C ILE A 471 15.14 35.09 -10.13
N GLN A 472 16.15 35.91 -9.83
CA GLN A 472 16.00 37.24 -9.21
C GLN A 472 15.18 38.21 -10.08
N GLN A 473 15.11 38.02 -11.40
CA GLN A 473 14.33 38.89 -12.29
C GLN A 473 12.82 38.86 -12.01
N PHE A 474 12.33 37.82 -11.31
CA PHE A 474 10.92 37.64 -10.95
C PHE A 474 10.58 38.17 -9.54
N LEU A 475 11.57 38.72 -8.84
CA LEU A 475 11.45 39.14 -7.44
C LEU A 475 11.66 40.65 -7.32
N THR A 476 11.05 41.24 -6.30
CA THR A 476 11.33 42.61 -5.88
C THR A 476 12.71 42.70 -5.20
N ALA A 477 13.28 43.91 -5.13
CA ALA A 477 14.56 44.12 -4.46
C ALA A 477 14.55 43.68 -2.98
N SER A 478 13.43 43.89 -2.28
CA SER A 478 13.26 43.47 -0.88
C SER A 478 13.24 41.95 -0.74
N GLU A 479 12.52 41.26 -1.64
CA GLU A 479 12.50 39.79 -1.62
C GLU A 479 13.88 39.20 -1.93
N VAL A 480 14.64 39.82 -2.84
CA VAL A 480 16.02 39.42 -3.11
C VAL A 480 16.90 39.63 -1.88
N GLU A 481 16.81 40.77 -1.18
CA GLU A 481 17.55 41.02 0.06
C GLU A 481 17.27 39.96 1.12
N ILE A 482 15.98 39.68 1.37
CA ILE A 482 15.56 38.69 2.37
C ILE A 482 16.05 37.29 1.99
N THR A 483 15.80 36.86 0.76
CA THR A 483 16.05 35.46 0.34
C THR A 483 17.52 35.16 0.03
N GLU A 484 18.36 36.18 -0.23
CA GLU A 484 19.82 36.01 -0.31
C GLU A 484 20.50 36.02 1.08
N THR A 485 19.80 36.43 2.13
CA THR A 485 20.29 36.36 3.51
C THR A 485 20.21 34.92 4.01
N ASP A 486 21.26 34.43 4.67
CA ASP A 486 21.25 33.06 5.21
C ASP A 486 20.41 32.96 6.50
N ALA A 487 20.15 31.73 6.97
CA ALA A 487 19.24 31.52 8.10
C ALA A 487 19.66 32.24 9.37
N VAL A 488 20.96 32.27 9.68
CA VAL A 488 21.46 32.98 10.88
C VAL A 488 21.25 34.49 10.73
N GLY A 489 21.49 35.06 9.55
CA GLY A 489 21.23 36.47 9.29
C GLY A 489 19.74 36.82 9.36
N ILE A 490 18.86 35.98 8.81
CA ILE A 490 17.41 36.15 8.93
C ILE A 490 16.99 36.21 10.40
N LEU A 491 17.51 35.28 11.21
CA LEU A 491 17.20 35.21 12.64
C LEU A 491 17.69 36.43 13.43
N GLU A 492 18.83 37.02 13.08
CA GLU A 492 19.29 38.28 13.68
C GLU A 492 18.27 39.42 13.46
N HIS A 493 17.50 39.37 12.38
CA HIS A 493 16.44 40.33 12.06
C HIS A 493 15.08 39.97 12.67
N THR A 494 14.62 38.72 12.53
CA THR A 494 13.28 38.31 13.00
C THR A 494 13.19 38.24 14.52
N THR A 495 14.23 37.76 15.21
CA THR A 495 14.24 37.67 16.68
C THR A 495 14.35 39.03 17.38
N THR A 496 14.64 40.09 16.64
CA THR A 496 14.66 41.49 17.11
C THR A 496 13.46 42.30 16.60
N GLY A 497 12.54 41.68 15.86
CA GLY A 497 11.40 42.34 15.23
C GLY A 497 11.78 43.38 14.17
N LYS A 498 13.04 43.39 13.69
CA LYS A 498 13.50 44.29 12.64
C LYS A 498 12.90 43.92 11.29
N TRP A 499 12.74 42.62 11.03
CA TRP A 499 11.90 42.10 9.95
C TRP A 499 10.74 41.32 10.57
N SER A 500 9.56 41.42 9.99
CA SER A 500 8.42 40.61 10.40
C SER A 500 8.59 39.17 9.89
N ALA A 501 8.12 38.19 10.67
CA ALA A 501 8.05 36.80 10.23
C ALA A 501 7.19 36.67 8.97
N ARG A 502 6.15 37.50 8.84
CA ARG A 502 5.27 37.53 7.68
C ARG A 502 5.99 37.91 6.40
N ASP A 503 6.70 39.05 6.38
CA ASP A 503 7.42 39.53 5.19
C ASP A 503 8.50 38.54 4.75
N VAL A 504 9.20 37.96 5.73
CA VAL A 504 10.20 36.92 5.46
C VAL A 504 9.55 35.68 4.85
N THR A 505 8.46 35.19 5.43
CA THR A 505 7.74 34.02 4.94
C THR A 505 7.19 34.24 3.53
N GLU A 506 6.60 35.40 3.26
CA GLU A 506 6.05 35.75 1.95
C GLU A 506 7.13 35.78 0.86
N ALA A 507 8.28 36.39 1.14
CA ALA A 507 9.40 36.44 0.21
C ALA A 507 9.92 35.03 -0.16
N PHE A 508 10.03 34.13 0.83
CA PHE A 508 10.43 32.74 0.58
C PHE A 508 9.34 31.93 -0.13
N CYS A 509 8.06 32.15 0.20
CA CYS A 509 6.94 31.53 -0.50
C CYS A 509 6.96 31.91 -1.99
N HIS A 510 7.09 33.19 -2.32
CA HIS A 510 7.14 33.66 -3.70
C HIS A 510 8.34 33.06 -4.45
N ARG A 511 9.54 33.13 -3.89
CA ARG A 511 10.74 32.56 -4.53
C ARG A 511 10.67 31.03 -4.69
N ALA A 512 10.09 30.32 -3.73
CA ALA A 512 9.91 28.87 -3.80
C ALA A 512 8.90 28.45 -4.88
N THR A 513 7.80 29.19 -5.05
CA THR A 513 6.84 28.91 -6.13
C THR A 513 7.42 29.18 -7.52
N ILE A 514 8.28 30.20 -7.67
CA ILE A 514 9.04 30.43 -8.91
C ILE A 514 10.01 29.25 -9.14
N ALA A 515 10.74 28.83 -8.10
CA ALA A 515 11.65 27.69 -8.19
C ALA A 515 10.91 26.40 -8.64
N HIS A 516 9.74 26.13 -8.07
CA HIS A 516 8.91 24.99 -8.46
C HIS A 516 8.51 25.05 -9.94
N GLN A 517 8.02 26.20 -10.40
CA GLN A 517 7.62 26.37 -11.80
C GLN A 517 8.81 26.18 -12.76
N LEU A 518 10.04 26.47 -12.32
CA LEU A 518 11.26 26.31 -13.12
C LEU A 518 11.83 24.87 -13.12
N THR A 519 11.61 24.09 -12.06
CA THR A 519 12.32 22.80 -11.87
C THR A 519 11.49 21.62 -11.38
N ASN A 520 10.25 21.81 -10.94
CA ASN A 520 9.42 20.80 -10.28
C ASN A 520 9.97 20.33 -8.91
N CYS A 521 10.57 21.23 -8.13
CA CYS A 521 11.25 20.85 -6.86
C CYS A 521 10.32 20.61 -5.65
N LEU A 522 9.00 20.70 -5.79
CA LEU A 522 8.03 20.63 -4.69
C LEU A 522 6.95 19.58 -4.97
N LEU A 523 6.41 18.95 -3.91
CA LEU A 523 5.28 18.01 -3.93
C LEU A 523 4.07 18.52 -3.14
N ASP A 524 4.22 19.60 -2.39
CA ASP A 524 3.10 20.30 -1.76
C ASP A 524 3.48 21.77 -1.47
N ILE A 525 2.49 22.67 -1.52
CA ILE A 525 2.64 24.12 -1.28
C ILE A 525 1.44 24.57 -0.43
N PHE A 526 1.69 25.22 0.71
CA PHE A 526 0.65 25.61 1.66
C PHE A 526 0.91 27.01 2.24
N ILE A 527 0.91 28.01 1.35
CA ILE A 527 1.28 29.40 1.63
C ILE A 527 0.38 30.03 2.70
N ASP A 528 -0.94 29.84 2.60
CA ASP A 528 -1.89 30.47 3.53
C ASP A 528 -1.63 30.03 4.98
N VAL A 529 -1.38 28.73 5.18
CA VAL A 529 -1.04 28.17 6.50
C VAL A 529 0.29 28.74 7.01
N ALA A 530 1.26 28.94 6.11
CA ALA A 530 2.55 29.53 6.46
C ALA A 530 2.42 30.99 6.91
N LEU A 531 1.67 31.79 6.15
CA LEU A 531 1.44 33.21 6.44
C LEU A 531 0.61 33.39 7.70
N GLU A 532 -0.43 32.57 7.93
CA GLU A 532 -1.21 32.59 9.17
C GLU A 532 -0.30 32.30 10.38
N HIS A 533 0.57 31.29 10.28
CA HIS A 533 1.50 31.02 11.37
C HIS A 533 2.49 32.17 11.59
N ALA A 534 3.04 32.74 10.51
CA ALA A 534 3.94 33.88 10.60
C ALA A 534 3.26 35.10 11.27
N ASP A 535 2.00 35.38 10.95
CA ASP A 535 1.20 36.42 11.60
C ASP A 535 1.07 36.17 13.12
N THR A 536 0.91 34.90 13.56
CA THR A 536 0.90 34.58 15.00
C THR A 536 2.24 34.82 15.69
N LEU A 537 3.37 34.61 14.98
CA LEU A 537 4.70 34.85 15.51
C LEU A 537 4.93 36.35 15.70
N ASP A 538 4.55 37.16 14.70
CA ASP A 538 4.64 38.62 14.78
C ASP A 538 3.75 39.20 15.87
N ALA A 539 2.51 38.69 16.01
CA ALA A 539 1.62 39.08 17.10
C ALA A 539 2.22 38.76 18.48
N TYR A 540 2.78 37.56 18.64
CA TYR A 540 3.47 37.16 19.88
C TYR A 540 4.64 38.11 20.20
N TYR A 541 5.50 38.37 19.22
CA TYR A 541 6.64 39.27 19.39
C TYR A 541 6.19 40.70 19.71
N HIS A 542 5.14 41.17 19.04
CA HIS A 542 4.58 42.50 19.29
C HIS A 542 4.08 42.63 20.74
N GLU A 543 3.41 41.62 21.28
CA GLU A 543 2.88 41.60 22.64
C GLU A 543 3.98 41.42 23.71
N HIS A 544 4.89 40.46 23.51
CA HIS A 544 5.84 40.03 24.55
C HIS A 544 7.21 40.70 24.45
N LYS A 545 7.55 41.28 23.28
CA LYS A 545 8.89 41.81 22.95
C LYS A 545 10.01 40.77 23.02
N GLU A 546 9.66 39.49 22.91
CA GLU A 546 10.57 38.36 22.93
C GLU A 546 10.17 37.35 21.84
N PRO A 547 11.12 36.64 21.21
CA PRO A 547 10.81 35.57 20.26
C PRO A 547 10.30 34.31 20.98
N ILE A 548 9.42 33.54 20.32
CA ILE A 548 8.96 32.22 20.83
C ILE A 548 10.15 31.26 21.04
N GLY A 549 11.15 31.32 20.17
CA GLY A 549 12.30 30.43 20.23
C GLY A 549 13.41 30.87 19.27
N PRO A 550 14.54 30.13 19.23
CA PRO A 550 15.70 30.52 18.45
C PRO A 550 15.49 30.42 16.93
N LEU A 551 14.40 29.82 16.46
CA LEU A 551 14.03 29.74 15.04
C LEU A 551 12.86 30.67 14.66
N HIS A 552 12.50 31.62 15.53
CA HIS A 552 11.35 32.50 15.35
C HIS A 552 11.32 33.19 13.99
N GLY A 553 10.31 32.86 13.19
CA GLY A 553 10.05 33.44 11.87
C GLY A 553 10.95 32.91 10.76
N LEU A 554 11.75 31.86 10.99
CA LEU A 554 12.61 31.27 9.97
C LEU A 554 11.82 30.30 9.07
N PRO A 555 11.77 30.53 7.75
CA PRO A 555 11.19 29.57 6.82
C PRO A 555 12.08 28.34 6.68
N ILE A 556 11.51 27.15 6.81
CA ILE A 556 12.21 25.86 6.65
C ILE A 556 11.45 24.98 5.66
N SER A 557 12.16 24.48 4.65
CA SER A 557 11.65 23.47 3.72
C SER A 557 11.82 22.06 4.29
N LEU A 558 10.89 21.16 3.97
CA LEU A 558 10.88 19.80 4.48
C LEU A 558 10.76 18.81 3.33
N LYS A 559 11.66 17.82 3.27
CA LYS A 559 11.53 16.66 2.39
C LYS A 559 10.13 16.06 2.50
N ASP A 560 9.55 15.63 1.37
CA ASP A 560 8.25 14.95 1.31
C ASP A 560 8.31 13.53 1.90
N GLN A 561 8.60 13.49 3.19
CA GLN A 561 8.72 12.31 4.04
C GLN A 561 8.26 12.71 5.46
N PHE A 562 8.53 13.95 5.88
CA PHE A 562 8.07 14.44 7.18
C PHE A 562 6.58 14.80 7.13
N HIS A 563 5.75 14.27 8.02
CA HIS A 563 4.36 14.69 8.14
C HIS A 563 4.28 16.10 8.73
N VAL A 564 3.52 16.97 8.07
CA VAL A 564 3.23 18.34 8.52
C VAL A 564 1.72 18.46 8.61
N ARG A 565 1.20 18.91 9.76
CA ARG A 565 -0.25 19.09 9.92
C ARG A 565 -0.77 20.10 8.89
N GLY A 566 -1.86 19.76 8.21
CA GLY A 566 -2.47 20.55 7.14
C GLY A 566 -1.92 20.25 5.74
N ALA A 567 -0.79 19.54 5.63
CA ALA A 567 -0.17 19.18 4.36
C ALA A 567 -0.26 17.67 4.09
N GLU A 568 -0.13 17.30 2.83
CA GLU A 568 -0.09 15.91 2.39
C GLU A 568 1.35 15.41 2.28
N THR A 569 1.59 14.16 2.68
CA THR A 569 2.88 13.48 2.49
C THR A 569 2.69 12.33 1.52
N THR A 570 3.25 12.42 0.31
CA THR A 570 3.10 11.38 -0.73
C THR A 570 4.31 10.46 -0.81
N MET A 571 5.47 10.90 -0.32
CA MET A 571 6.75 10.21 -0.49
C MET A 571 7.07 9.90 -1.95
N GLY A 572 6.54 10.70 -2.88
CA GLY A 572 6.66 10.54 -4.32
C GLY A 572 5.79 9.43 -4.92
N TYR A 573 5.07 8.64 -4.13
CA TYR A 573 4.14 7.61 -4.62
C TYR A 573 2.80 8.24 -5.03
N VAL A 574 2.31 7.88 -6.22
CA VAL A 574 0.94 8.22 -6.63
C VAL A 574 -0.08 7.51 -5.74
N GLY A 575 0.22 6.27 -5.33
CA GLY A 575 -0.64 5.47 -4.46
C GLY A 575 -0.88 6.06 -3.07
N TRP A 576 -0.05 7.03 -2.66
CA TRP A 576 -0.17 7.69 -1.36
C TRP A 576 -0.97 9.00 -1.40
N ILE A 577 -1.32 9.51 -2.59
CA ILE A 577 -2.12 10.74 -2.76
C ILE A 577 -3.50 10.56 -2.11
N GLY A 578 -3.90 11.50 -1.25
CA GLY A 578 -5.17 11.44 -0.52
C GLY A 578 -5.24 10.33 0.55
N THR A 579 -4.09 9.82 0.99
CA THR A 579 -4.00 8.74 1.99
C THR A 579 -3.08 9.14 3.15
N PHE A 580 -3.08 8.33 4.21
CA PHE A 580 -2.03 8.33 5.22
C PHE A 580 -1.17 7.09 5.02
N GLU A 581 0.02 7.27 4.46
CA GLU A 581 1.00 6.18 4.21
C GLU A 581 0.40 5.01 3.39
N GLY A 582 -0.39 5.34 2.37
CA GLY A 582 -1.06 4.37 1.50
C GLY A 582 -2.41 3.85 2.02
N GLN A 583 -2.85 4.27 3.20
CA GLN A 583 -4.11 3.83 3.81
C GLN A 583 -5.15 4.96 3.85
N LYS A 584 -6.40 4.65 3.50
CA LYS A 584 -7.53 5.59 3.52
C LYS A 584 -8.36 5.44 4.79
N GLY A 585 -8.96 6.54 5.24
CA GLY A 585 -9.94 6.53 6.34
C GLY A 585 -9.31 6.32 7.71
N THR A 586 -8.03 6.64 7.86
CA THR A 586 -7.29 6.49 9.12
C THR A 586 -7.59 7.62 10.11
N GLY A 587 -8.11 8.75 9.62
CA GLY A 587 -8.31 9.98 10.38
C GLY A 587 -7.00 10.76 10.62
N LYS A 588 -5.88 10.30 10.05
CA LYS A 588 -4.56 10.91 10.17
C LYS A 588 -4.15 11.70 8.93
N GLU A 589 -4.87 11.55 7.83
CA GLU A 589 -4.66 12.26 6.56
C GLU A 589 -4.63 13.77 6.84
N ARG A 590 -3.49 14.43 6.60
CA ARG A 590 -3.26 15.88 6.88
C ARG A 590 -3.46 16.31 8.33
N HIS A 591 -3.69 15.39 9.28
CA HIS A 591 -3.91 15.69 10.70
C HIS A 591 -2.78 15.19 11.60
N PHE A 592 -1.77 14.54 11.01
CA PHE A 592 -0.62 13.98 11.69
C PHE A 592 0.64 14.85 11.48
N GLU A 593 1.57 14.80 12.44
CA GLU A 593 2.80 15.60 12.38
C GLU A 593 3.98 14.78 12.94
N SER A 594 5.12 14.83 12.24
CA SER A 594 6.35 14.16 12.66
C SER A 594 6.98 14.86 13.87
N GLN A 595 7.73 14.12 14.69
CA GLN A 595 8.32 14.71 15.91
C GLN A 595 9.30 15.85 15.60
N LEU A 596 10.14 15.70 14.57
CA LEU A 596 11.05 16.75 14.11
C LEU A 596 10.31 18.05 13.73
N VAL A 597 9.17 17.93 13.06
CA VAL A 597 8.35 19.07 12.63
C VAL A 597 7.74 19.78 13.83
N THR A 598 7.29 19.00 14.82
CA THR A 598 6.79 19.52 16.10
C THR A 598 7.89 20.33 16.82
N ASP A 599 9.10 19.77 16.93
CA ASP A 599 10.23 20.43 17.61
C ASP A 599 10.63 21.74 16.90
N LEU A 600 10.73 21.72 15.56
CA LEU A 600 11.02 22.91 14.76
C LEU A 600 9.96 24.01 14.92
N ARG A 601 8.67 23.64 14.93
CA ARG A 601 7.56 24.58 15.13
C ARG A 601 7.61 25.22 16.51
N GLN A 602 7.90 24.44 17.56
CA GLN A 602 8.04 24.95 18.93
C GLN A 602 9.22 25.92 19.08
N LEU A 603 10.27 25.74 18.28
CA LEU A 603 11.39 26.69 18.21
C LEU A 603 11.04 27.96 17.41
N GLY A 604 9.86 28.04 16.80
CA GLY A 604 9.34 29.20 16.08
C GLY A 604 9.52 29.18 14.55
N ALA A 605 9.87 28.02 13.96
CA ALA A 605 10.04 27.89 12.52
C ALA A 605 8.71 27.90 11.74
N VAL A 606 8.74 28.40 10.50
CA VAL A 606 7.59 28.45 9.59
C VAL A 606 7.79 27.49 8.43
N PHE A 607 6.78 26.66 8.13
CA PHE A 607 6.81 25.73 7.00
C PHE A 607 5.83 26.17 5.93
N TYR A 608 6.19 26.03 4.66
CA TYR A 608 5.40 26.51 3.52
C TYR A 608 5.37 25.56 2.32
N CYS A 609 6.21 24.52 2.32
CA CYS A 609 6.25 23.54 1.24
C CYS A 609 6.80 22.17 1.66
N LYS A 610 6.52 21.16 0.83
CA LYS A 610 7.16 19.84 0.82
C LYS A 610 8.01 19.69 -0.43
N THR A 611 9.27 19.25 -0.29
CA THR A 611 10.19 19.14 -1.44
C THR A 611 10.14 17.76 -2.10
N SER A 612 10.34 17.76 -3.42
CA SER A 612 10.22 16.58 -4.28
C SER A 612 11.27 15.51 -3.98
N VAL A 613 10.82 14.25 -4.02
CA VAL A 613 11.59 13.03 -3.75
C VAL A 613 11.29 11.96 -4.80
N PRO A 614 12.19 10.99 -5.03
CA PRO A 614 11.83 9.76 -5.73
C PRO A 614 10.96 8.86 -4.83
N PRO A 615 10.01 8.08 -5.40
CA PRO A 615 9.27 7.07 -4.66
C PRO A 615 10.22 6.10 -3.98
N SER A 616 9.85 5.60 -2.81
CA SER A 616 10.67 4.81 -1.86
C SER A 616 11.87 5.51 -1.23
N LEU A 617 12.24 6.70 -1.70
CA LEU A 617 13.47 7.40 -1.30
C LEU A 617 14.78 6.66 -1.65
N MET A 618 14.72 5.45 -2.23
CA MET A 618 15.88 4.58 -2.52
C MET A 618 16.52 4.85 -3.89
N SER A 619 16.68 6.12 -4.23
CA SER A 619 17.32 6.56 -5.49
C SER A 619 18.28 7.74 -5.25
N PRO A 620 19.47 7.73 -5.89
CA PRO A 620 20.42 8.84 -5.85
C PRO A 620 20.05 10.00 -6.79
N GLU A 621 18.95 9.87 -7.54
CA GLU A 621 18.37 10.90 -8.40
C GLU A 621 16.88 11.10 -8.04
N THR A 622 16.34 12.29 -8.29
CA THR A 622 14.95 12.64 -7.94
C THR A 622 14.05 12.63 -9.18
N GLN A 623 13.16 11.65 -9.23
CA GLN A 623 12.13 11.50 -10.25
C GLN A 623 10.90 10.82 -9.63
N ASN A 624 9.71 11.28 -9.92
CA ASN A 624 8.45 10.61 -9.59
C ASN A 624 7.42 10.82 -10.71
N HIS A 625 6.30 10.09 -10.66
CA HIS A 625 5.24 10.22 -11.66
C HIS A 625 4.34 11.43 -11.44
N ILE A 626 4.42 12.08 -10.28
CA ILE A 626 3.61 13.26 -9.92
C ILE A 626 4.12 14.51 -10.65
N VAL A 627 5.38 14.89 -10.43
CA VAL A 627 5.98 16.12 -10.98
C VAL A 627 7.17 15.86 -11.92
N GLY A 628 7.45 14.59 -12.22
CA GLY A 628 8.46 14.21 -13.21
C GLY A 628 9.90 14.20 -12.68
N TYR A 629 10.86 14.42 -13.58
CA TYR A 629 12.29 14.40 -13.29
C TYR A 629 12.79 15.77 -12.83
N LEU A 630 13.55 15.82 -11.74
CA LEU A 630 14.11 17.06 -11.19
C LEU A 630 15.54 17.31 -11.70
N PHE A 631 15.67 18.36 -12.51
CA PHE A 631 16.95 18.82 -13.06
C PHE A 631 17.66 19.78 -12.11
N ASN A 632 18.98 19.82 -12.22
CA ASN A 632 19.83 20.73 -11.48
C ASN A 632 19.60 22.19 -11.91
N PRO A 633 19.37 23.15 -10.99
CA PRO A 633 19.14 24.54 -11.35
C PRO A 633 20.34 25.25 -11.97
N LYS A 634 21.57 24.86 -11.62
CA LYS A 634 22.80 25.45 -12.15
C LYS A 634 23.13 24.92 -13.55
N ASN A 635 22.82 23.65 -13.79
CA ASN A 635 23.01 23.01 -15.09
C ASN A 635 21.86 22.05 -15.42
N ARG A 636 20.88 22.55 -16.16
CA ARG A 636 19.64 21.82 -16.48
C ARG A 636 19.80 20.59 -17.39
N HIS A 637 21.01 20.23 -17.79
CA HIS A 637 21.30 18.94 -18.44
C HIS A 637 21.61 17.81 -17.45
N LEU A 638 21.73 18.13 -16.15
CA LEU A 638 22.18 17.22 -15.11
C LEU A 638 21.10 17.02 -14.03
N SER A 639 21.24 15.93 -13.28
CA SER A 639 20.42 15.61 -12.12
C SER A 639 20.67 16.57 -10.97
N ALA A 640 19.61 16.92 -10.23
CA ALA A 640 19.74 17.56 -8.92
C ALA A 640 20.22 16.59 -7.82
N GLY A 641 20.39 15.31 -8.11
CA GLY A 641 20.70 14.28 -7.11
C GLY A 641 19.47 13.87 -6.30
N GLY A 642 19.66 13.03 -5.28
CA GLY A 642 18.57 12.43 -4.54
C GLY A 642 19.00 11.55 -3.37
N SER A 643 18.06 11.14 -2.52
CA SER A 643 16.61 11.36 -2.65
C SER A 643 16.11 12.70 -2.14
N SER A 644 16.93 13.51 -1.45
CA SER A 644 16.54 14.88 -1.03
C SER A 644 16.86 15.90 -2.13
N GLY A 645 16.56 15.57 -3.40
CA GLY A 645 16.91 16.45 -4.54
C GLY A 645 16.10 17.72 -4.57
N GLY A 646 14.82 17.68 -4.16
CA GLY A 646 13.99 18.87 -4.02
C GLY A 646 14.60 19.91 -3.08
N GLU A 647 15.11 19.48 -1.92
CA GLU A 647 15.86 20.34 -0.99
C GLU A 647 17.09 20.96 -1.66
N GLY A 648 17.92 20.15 -2.32
CA GLY A 648 19.13 20.63 -3.00
C GLY A 648 18.83 21.70 -4.06
N ALA A 649 17.84 21.46 -4.91
CA ALA A 649 17.43 22.39 -5.95
C ALA A 649 16.82 23.68 -5.37
N LEU A 650 15.93 23.56 -4.37
CA LEU A 650 15.27 24.71 -3.74
C LEU A 650 16.28 25.62 -3.02
N LEU A 651 17.21 25.04 -2.26
CA LEU A 651 18.28 25.78 -1.58
C LEU A 651 19.21 26.49 -2.58
N SER A 652 19.57 25.84 -3.70
CA SER A 652 20.41 26.44 -4.75
C SER A 652 19.75 27.63 -5.43
N LEU A 653 18.43 27.58 -5.57
CA LEU A 653 17.61 28.69 -6.04
C LEU A 653 17.32 29.75 -4.97
N ARG A 654 17.79 29.56 -3.73
CA ARG A 654 17.47 30.33 -2.51
C ARG A 654 15.97 30.43 -2.21
N GLY A 655 15.18 29.46 -2.70
CA GLY A 655 13.78 29.34 -2.33
C GLY A 655 13.59 28.85 -0.89
N SER A 656 14.67 28.47 -0.21
CA SER A 656 14.73 28.15 1.22
C SER A 656 16.09 28.54 1.80
N PRO A 657 16.20 28.96 3.07
CA PRO A 657 17.49 29.19 3.72
C PRO A 657 18.03 27.91 4.40
N VAL A 658 17.14 27.00 4.84
CA VAL A 658 17.42 25.71 5.49
C VAL A 658 16.36 24.70 5.07
N GLY A 659 16.82 23.47 4.79
CA GLY A 659 15.99 22.32 4.50
C GLY A 659 16.30 21.15 5.43
N MET A 660 15.30 20.30 5.69
CA MET A 660 15.52 19.01 6.37
C MET A 660 15.44 17.85 5.38
N GLY A 661 16.49 17.03 5.34
CA GLY A 661 16.57 15.84 4.50
C GLY A 661 16.85 14.57 5.31
N THR A 662 16.92 13.45 4.61
CA THR A 662 17.28 12.14 5.19
C THR A 662 18.34 11.42 4.36
N ASP A 663 19.14 10.56 5.00
CA ASP A 663 20.29 9.90 4.38
C ASP A 663 20.49 8.44 4.87
N ILE A 664 20.27 7.47 3.98
CA ILE A 664 20.62 6.04 4.19
C ILE A 664 21.77 5.56 3.30
N GLY A 665 22.08 6.29 2.23
CA GLY A 665 23.19 5.98 1.32
C GLY A 665 23.87 7.21 0.70
N GLY A 666 23.51 8.43 1.11
CA GLY A 666 24.00 9.68 0.50
C GLY A 666 22.95 10.74 0.25
N SER A 667 21.69 10.49 0.63
CA SER A 667 20.55 11.28 0.18
C SER A 667 20.45 12.72 0.73
N ILE A 668 21.31 13.12 1.67
CA ILE A 668 21.56 14.54 2.02
C ILE A 668 22.76 15.07 1.23
N ARG A 669 23.82 14.28 1.17
CA ARG A 669 25.14 14.70 0.69
C ARG A 669 25.22 14.81 -0.83
N ILE A 670 24.66 13.85 -1.57
CA ILE A 670 24.61 13.84 -3.04
C ILE A 670 23.91 15.09 -3.56
N PRO A 671 22.65 15.40 -3.16
CA PRO A 671 22.00 16.62 -3.61
C PRO A 671 22.68 17.89 -3.08
N ALA A 672 23.32 17.88 -1.91
CA ALA A 672 24.11 19.02 -1.45
C ALA A 672 25.30 19.31 -2.39
N SER A 673 26.09 18.28 -2.73
CA SER A 673 27.22 18.37 -3.65
C SER A 673 26.79 18.81 -5.05
N PHE A 674 25.75 18.18 -5.61
CA PHE A 674 25.30 18.46 -6.97
C PHE A 674 24.70 19.86 -7.12
N ASN A 675 24.10 20.44 -6.08
CA ASN A 675 23.48 21.77 -6.18
C ASN A 675 24.33 22.89 -5.56
N GLY A 676 25.54 22.58 -5.10
CA GLY A 676 26.48 23.58 -4.57
C GLY A 676 26.08 24.13 -3.21
N VAL A 677 25.46 23.32 -2.36
CA VAL A 677 25.01 23.70 -1.01
C VAL A 677 25.65 22.81 0.05
N TYR A 678 25.45 23.14 1.32
CA TYR A 678 25.98 22.36 2.45
C TYR A 678 24.94 21.35 2.94
N GLY A 679 25.40 20.19 3.41
CA GLY A 679 24.54 19.18 4.02
C GLY A 679 25.25 18.42 5.12
N LEU A 680 24.59 18.25 6.26
CA LEU A 680 25.10 17.44 7.36
C LEU A 680 24.33 16.12 7.39
N ARG A 681 25.06 15.02 7.18
CA ARG A 681 24.64 13.69 7.57
C ARG A 681 25.07 13.50 9.03
N SER A 682 24.11 13.41 9.95
CA SER A 682 24.41 13.09 11.35
C SER A 682 24.75 11.61 11.51
N SER A 683 25.21 11.24 12.70
CA SER A 683 25.17 9.86 13.14
C SER A 683 23.73 9.43 13.34
N THR A 684 23.50 8.13 13.24
CA THR A 684 22.25 7.48 13.60
C THR A 684 21.85 7.88 15.02
N SER A 685 20.55 8.11 15.22
CA SER A 685 19.98 8.45 16.53
C SER A 685 20.41 9.81 17.11
N ARG A 686 20.95 10.73 16.30
CA ARG A 686 21.27 12.09 16.78
C ARG A 686 20.08 13.04 16.75
N LEU A 687 19.16 12.87 15.80
CA LEU A 687 17.95 13.66 15.62
C LEU A 687 16.73 12.73 15.55
N PRO A 688 15.53 13.20 15.91
CA PRO A 688 14.34 12.38 15.94
C PRO A 688 13.91 11.92 14.54
N TYR A 689 13.49 10.67 14.46
CA TYR A 689 12.87 10.01 13.30
C TYR A 689 11.41 9.62 13.57
N GLU A 690 10.99 9.61 14.84
CA GLU A 690 9.64 9.26 15.29
C GLU A 690 8.55 9.93 14.43
N ARG A 691 7.56 9.12 14.02
CA ARG A 691 6.43 9.53 13.17
C ARG A 691 6.84 10.03 11.79
N THR A 692 7.95 9.56 11.24
CA THR A 692 8.40 9.85 9.87
C THR A 692 8.38 8.55 9.06
N PRO A 693 7.52 8.41 8.03
CA PRO A 693 7.46 7.22 7.20
C PRO A 693 8.79 6.97 6.50
N ASN A 694 9.07 5.72 6.19
CA ASN A 694 10.27 5.33 5.45
C ASN A 694 9.98 4.04 4.68
N SER A 695 10.76 3.79 3.63
CA SER A 695 10.73 2.47 2.98
C SER A 695 11.58 1.47 3.74
N MET A 696 11.16 0.20 3.67
CA MET A 696 11.74 -0.91 4.44
C MET A 696 11.69 -0.64 5.95
N ASP A 697 10.55 -0.12 6.43
CA ASP A 697 10.37 0.20 7.84
C ASP A 697 10.63 -1.02 8.73
N GLY A 698 11.26 -0.78 9.89
CA GLY A 698 11.71 -1.83 10.81
C GLY A 698 13.06 -2.50 10.49
N GLN A 699 13.76 -2.14 9.41
CA GLN A 699 15.15 -2.59 9.23
C GLN A 699 16.10 -1.86 10.20
N GLU A 700 16.81 -2.62 11.05
CA GLU A 700 17.72 -2.07 12.08
C GLU A 700 19.21 -2.20 11.71
N SER A 701 19.50 -2.57 10.46
CA SER A 701 20.88 -2.85 10.03
C SER A 701 21.61 -1.62 9.51
N ILE A 702 20.97 -0.75 8.73
CA ILE A 702 21.59 0.51 8.31
C ILE A 702 20.51 1.56 8.38
N LEU A 703 20.38 2.18 9.55
CA LEU A 703 19.35 3.17 9.80
C LEU A 703 19.56 4.42 8.94
N SER A 704 18.46 4.91 8.38
CA SER A 704 18.39 6.25 7.80
C SER A 704 18.57 7.29 8.90
N VAL A 705 19.14 8.44 8.55
CA VAL A 705 19.35 9.55 9.50
C VAL A 705 18.70 10.82 9.00
N VAL A 706 18.27 11.68 9.90
CA VAL A 706 17.81 13.05 9.61
C VAL A 706 18.99 14.00 9.68
N GLY A 707 19.03 15.02 8.81
CA GLY A 707 20.00 16.08 8.93
C GLY A 707 19.67 17.33 8.12
N PRO A 708 20.20 18.50 8.53
CA PRO A 708 19.95 19.76 7.85
C PRO A 708 20.77 19.90 6.57
N MET A 709 20.19 20.63 5.62
CA MET A 709 20.83 21.18 4.42
C MET A 709 20.66 22.69 4.43
N ALA A 710 21.65 23.44 3.96
CA ALA A 710 21.60 24.90 3.98
C ALA A 710 22.56 25.53 2.96
N THR A 711 22.36 26.82 2.69
CA THR A 711 23.25 27.58 1.80
C THR A 711 24.55 28.01 2.46
N THR A 712 24.63 27.93 3.79
CA THR A 712 25.85 28.25 4.56
C THR A 712 26.10 27.22 5.65
N LEU A 713 27.38 26.98 5.95
CA LEU A 713 27.78 26.05 7.01
C LEU A 713 27.30 26.49 8.40
N ARG A 714 27.32 27.80 8.69
CA ARG A 714 26.87 28.33 10.00
C ARG A 714 25.40 28.04 10.27
N SER A 715 24.58 27.99 9.22
CA SER A 715 23.15 27.63 9.32
C SER A 715 22.97 26.17 9.76
N LEU A 716 23.79 25.23 9.25
CA LEU A 716 23.76 23.83 9.69
C LEU A 716 24.05 23.70 11.19
N THR A 717 25.10 24.39 11.66
CA THR A 717 25.48 24.40 13.08
C THR A 717 24.36 24.95 13.95
N PHE A 718 23.76 26.08 13.55
CA PHE A 718 22.71 26.72 14.32
C PHE A 718 21.47 25.82 14.47
N VAL A 719 20.99 25.24 13.37
CA VAL A 719 19.79 24.38 13.36
C VAL A 719 20.01 23.11 14.17
N MET A 720 21.17 22.47 14.04
CA MET A 720 21.53 21.31 14.88
C MET A 720 21.50 21.65 16.37
N LYS A 721 22.07 22.80 16.76
CA LYS A 721 22.08 23.25 18.14
C LYS A 721 20.67 23.54 18.65
N ALA A 722 19.84 24.21 17.84
CA ALA A 722 18.46 24.51 18.19
C ALA A 722 17.63 23.23 18.41
N LEU A 723 17.69 22.26 17.49
CA LEU A 723 17.00 20.98 17.62
C LEU A 723 17.42 20.19 18.87
N LEU A 724 18.73 20.10 19.15
CA LEU A 724 19.21 19.37 20.33
C LEU A 724 18.87 20.09 21.65
N SER A 725 18.56 21.39 21.62
CA SER A 725 18.09 22.11 22.80
C SER A 725 16.68 21.70 23.23
N MET A 726 15.89 21.09 22.34
CA MET A 726 14.57 20.52 22.62
C MET A 726 14.62 19.19 23.38
N GLN A 727 15.83 18.68 23.67
CA GLN A 727 16.02 17.39 24.33
C GLN A 727 15.25 16.24 23.64
N PRO A 728 15.45 16.03 22.32
CA PRO A 728 14.61 15.13 21.52
C PRO A 728 14.58 13.67 22.01
N TRP A 729 15.56 13.24 22.80
CA TRP A 729 15.57 11.94 23.48
C TRP A 729 14.43 11.74 24.50
N LEU A 730 13.74 12.81 24.91
CA LEU A 730 12.53 12.72 25.74
C LEU A 730 11.26 12.44 24.94
N HIS A 731 11.29 12.62 23.61
CA HIS A 731 10.13 12.50 22.73
C HIS A 731 10.25 11.37 21.70
N ASP A 732 11.49 10.95 21.39
CA ASP A 732 11.79 9.85 20.48
C ASP A 732 12.73 8.85 21.17
N PRO A 733 12.30 7.61 21.43
CA PRO A 733 13.10 6.60 22.12
C PRO A 733 14.32 6.12 21.31
N MET A 734 14.37 6.39 20.00
CA MET A 734 15.52 6.08 19.17
C MET A 734 16.63 7.11 19.33
N VAL A 735 16.38 8.29 19.88
CA VAL A 735 17.37 9.37 19.99
C VAL A 735 18.26 9.17 21.21
N ILE A 736 19.56 9.30 21.01
CA ILE A 736 20.56 9.23 22.09
C ILE A 736 20.51 10.55 22.87
N GLU A 737 20.49 10.44 24.20
CA GLU A 737 20.65 11.56 25.12
C GLU A 737 22.06 12.18 25.00
N LEU A 738 22.22 13.06 24.00
CA LEU A 738 23.47 13.72 23.69
C LEU A 738 23.22 15.19 23.30
N PRO A 739 23.23 16.12 24.28
CA PRO A 739 23.06 17.54 23.99
C PRO A 739 24.17 18.06 23.08
N TRP A 740 23.95 19.24 22.49
CA TRP A 740 25.01 19.94 21.77
C TRP A 740 26.16 20.30 22.71
N ARG A 741 27.39 19.88 22.39
CA ARG A 741 28.57 20.11 23.24
C ARG A 741 29.35 21.32 22.76
N ASP A 742 28.96 22.51 23.23
CA ASP A 742 29.68 23.75 22.92
C ASP A 742 31.17 23.69 23.30
N GLU A 743 31.51 22.97 24.37
CA GLU A 743 32.90 22.77 24.77
C GLU A 743 33.73 21.99 23.74
N HIS A 744 33.13 21.07 22.95
CA HIS A 744 33.85 20.35 21.90
C HIS A 744 34.18 21.27 20.72
N ALA A 745 33.21 22.07 20.28
CA ALA A 745 33.41 23.07 19.23
C ALA A 745 34.40 24.15 19.69
N SER A 746 34.27 24.61 20.95
CA SER A 746 35.15 25.62 21.54
C SER A 746 36.56 25.10 21.77
N ARG A 747 36.74 23.84 22.21
CA ARG A 747 38.06 23.20 22.29
C ARG A 747 38.71 23.13 20.91
N LEU A 748 37.96 22.75 19.87
CA LEU A 748 38.50 22.73 18.52
C LEU A 748 38.81 24.13 18.00
N GLN A 749 37.96 25.13 18.25
CA GLN A 749 38.25 26.53 17.88
C GLN A 749 39.47 27.06 18.64
N ALA A 750 39.58 26.78 19.93
CA ALA A 750 40.75 27.12 20.74
C ALA A 750 41.99 26.37 20.25
N MET A 751 41.85 25.12 19.79
CA MET A 751 42.92 24.39 19.12
C MET A 751 43.27 25.09 17.80
N ILE A 752 42.31 25.50 16.96
CA ILE A 752 42.54 26.24 15.69
C ILE A 752 43.24 27.58 15.94
N GLU A 753 42.85 28.31 16.98
CA GLU A 753 43.53 29.54 17.38
C GLU A 753 44.93 29.26 17.96
N LYS A 754 45.10 28.19 18.74
CA LYS A 754 46.43 27.72 19.19
C LYS A 754 47.26 27.14 18.05
N LEU A 755 46.65 26.65 16.98
CA LEU A 755 47.29 26.15 15.77
C LEU A 755 47.94 27.28 14.98
N LYS A 756 47.45 28.53 15.14
CA LYS A 756 48.20 29.72 14.72
C LYS A 756 49.52 29.89 15.51
N SER A 757 49.70 29.20 16.64
CA SER A 757 50.85 29.37 17.54
C SER A 757 51.76 28.15 17.78
N SER A 758 51.35 26.87 17.66
CA SER A 758 52.29 25.72 17.84
C SER A 758 51.82 24.26 17.58
N GLU A 759 50.52 23.94 17.47
CA GLU A 759 50.07 22.53 17.27
C GLU A 759 50.01 22.08 15.79
N LYS A 760 49.76 20.79 15.52
CA LYS A 760 49.82 20.20 14.17
C LYS A 760 48.55 19.39 13.85
N LEU A 761 47.63 19.93 13.04
CA LEU A 761 46.48 19.16 12.53
C LEU A 761 46.91 18.16 11.47
N SER A 762 46.17 17.06 11.33
CA SER A 762 46.33 16.13 10.23
C SER A 762 44.98 15.69 9.67
N PHE A 763 44.86 15.73 8.34
CA PHE A 763 43.68 15.29 7.61
C PHE A 763 44.03 14.10 6.72
N GLY A 764 43.16 13.10 6.70
CA GLY A 764 43.20 12.05 5.68
C GLY A 764 42.62 12.54 4.35
N ILE A 765 43.11 12.07 3.21
CA ILE A 765 42.54 12.35 1.88
C ILE A 765 42.27 11.03 1.17
N LEU A 766 41.00 10.75 0.88
CA LEU A 766 40.58 9.61 0.07
C LEU A 766 40.40 10.08 -1.38
N ARG A 767 41.42 9.90 -2.23
CA ARG A 767 41.35 10.26 -3.66
C ARG A 767 40.52 9.30 -4.49
N ARG A 768 40.58 8.01 -4.15
CA ARG A 768 39.88 6.92 -4.80
C ARG A 768 39.60 5.80 -3.80
N ASP A 769 38.54 5.04 -4.02
CA ASP A 769 38.15 3.90 -3.18
C ASP A 769 38.64 2.54 -3.72
N ASP A 770 39.55 2.59 -4.70
CA ASP A 770 40.09 1.46 -5.47
C ASP A 770 39.07 0.65 -6.26
N VAL A 771 37.83 1.13 -6.39
CA VAL A 771 36.80 0.56 -7.28
C VAL A 771 36.58 1.46 -8.48
N VAL A 772 36.35 2.77 -8.29
CA VAL A 772 36.17 3.71 -9.40
C VAL A 772 37.01 4.96 -9.24
N ILE A 773 37.52 5.46 -10.36
CA ILE A 773 38.25 6.73 -10.43
C ILE A 773 37.23 7.87 -10.55
N PRO A 774 37.27 8.89 -9.67
CA PRO A 774 36.42 10.07 -9.82
C PRO A 774 36.72 10.83 -11.12
N SER A 775 35.69 11.44 -11.69
CA SER A 775 35.79 12.29 -12.88
C SER A 775 36.82 13.43 -12.69
N PRO A 776 37.42 13.94 -13.78
CA PRO A 776 38.39 15.04 -13.73
C PRO A 776 38.02 16.20 -12.79
N PRO A 777 36.80 16.77 -12.81
CA PRO A 777 36.47 17.90 -11.94
C PRO A 777 36.43 17.53 -10.46
N VAL A 778 36.03 16.31 -10.11
CA VAL A 778 36.04 15.83 -8.72
C VAL A 778 37.47 15.65 -8.23
N ARG A 779 38.37 15.11 -9.06
CA ARG A 779 39.80 15.01 -8.73
C ARG A 779 40.43 16.38 -8.54
N ARG A 780 40.12 17.34 -9.42
CA ARG A 780 40.60 18.73 -9.28
C ARG A 780 40.10 19.36 -7.99
N ALA A 781 38.84 19.16 -7.62
CA ALA A 781 38.30 19.65 -6.35
C ALA A 781 39.08 19.09 -5.14
N ILE A 782 39.47 17.81 -5.16
CA ILE A 782 40.32 17.23 -4.10
C ILE A 782 41.65 17.96 -4.02
N GLU A 783 42.33 18.17 -5.16
CA GLU A 783 43.63 18.85 -5.18
C GLU A 783 43.55 20.32 -4.77
N ILE A 784 42.45 21.02 -5.08
CA ILE A 784 42.20 22.38 -4.57
C ILE A 784 42.20 22.39 -3.04
N VAL A 785 41.48 21.46 -2.42
CA VAL A 785 41.42 21.36 -0.95
C VAL A 785 42.76 20.94 -0.36
N VAL A 786 43.45 19.97 -0.98
CA VAL A 786 44.81 19.56 -0.56
C VAL A 786 45.75 20.75 -0.59
N LYS A 787 45.77 21.51 -1.69
CA LYS A 787 46.62 22.70 -1.83
C LYS A 787 46.28 23.79 -0.82
N ALA A 788 45.00 24.02 -0.53
CA ALA A 788 44.57 24.98 0.50
C ALA A 788 45.08 24.56 1.90
N LEU A 789 44.97 23.27 2.23
CA LEU A 789 45.48 22.69 3.47
C LEU A 789 47.01 22.77 3.58
N GLU A 790 47.73 22.47 2.49
CA GLU A 790 49.19 22.58 2.43
C GLU A 790 49.68 24.03 2.52
N ASN A 791 48.97 24.97 1.87
CA ASN A 791 49.29 26.39 1.92
C ASN A 791 49.10 26.99 3.32
N ALA A 792 48.03 26.62 4.02
CA ALA A 792 47.88 26.96 5.44
C ALA A 792 49.04 26.40 6.28
N GLY A 793 49.62 25.30 5.82
CA GLY A 793 50.74 24.55 6.38
C GLY A 793 52.15 25.06 6.04
N HIS A 794 52.34 26.18 5.32
CA HIS A 794 53.68 26.72 4.96
C HIS A 794 54.63 26.96 6.16
N GLU A 795 54.12 26.91 7.41
CA GLU A 795 54.90 26.92 8.66
C GLU A 795 54.95 25.55 9.39
N ASN A 796 54.82 24.41 8.70
CA ASN A 796 54.83 23.05 9.28
C ASN A 796 53.63 22.66 10.17
N ARG A 797 52.47 23.31 10.01
CA ARG A 797 51.32 23.24 10.95
C ARG A 797 50.18 22.29 10.56
N LEU A 798 50.11 21.86 9.29
CA LEU A 798 49.05 20.96 8.81
C LEU A 798 49.68 19.87 7.92
N LYS A 799 49.33 18.60 8.18
CA LYS A 799 49.80 17.45 7.39
C LYS A 799 48.63 16.76 6.68
N VAL A 800 48.77 16.56 5.38
CA VAL A 800 47.89 15.69 4.59
C VAL A 800 48.44 14.26 4.61
N ILE A 801 47.55 13.28 4.79
CA ILE A 801 47.87 11.84 4.81
C ILE A 801 46.97 11.14 3.81
N GLU A 802 47.53 10.25 2.98
CA GLU A 802 46.72 9.41 2.11
C GLU A 802 45.83 8.46 2.91
N TRP A 803 44.53 8.51 2.65
CA TRP A 803 43.54 7.64 3.27
C TRP A 803 43.39 6.36 2.45
N LYS A 804 43.84 5.24 3.01
CA LYS A 804 43.83 3.89 2.43
C LYS A 804 43.06 2.92 3.34
N PRO A 805 41.73 3.07 3.44
CA PRO A 805 40.92 2.32 4.39
C PRO A 805 40.72 0.85 3.96
N PRO A 806 40.13 0.01 4.82
CA PRO A 806 39.58 -1.27 4.38
C PRO A 806 38.66 -1.11 3.16
N PRO A 807 38.65 -2.06 2.21
CA PRO A 807 37.97 -1.89 0.92
C PRO A 807 36.51 -1.46 1.06
N HIS A 808 36.13 -0.41 0.33
CA HIS A 808 34.77 0.11 0.35
C HIS A 808 33.77 -0.82 -0.34
N SER A 809 34.21 -1.62 -1.32
CA SER A 809 33.37 -2.67 -1.94
C SER A 809 32.73 -3.59 -0.89
N ARG A 810 33.47 -3.99 0.14
CA ARG A 810 32.94 -4.83 1.23
C ARG A 810 31.84 -4.14 2.03
N GLY A 811 31.96 -2.82 2.24
CA GLY A 811 30.90 -2.05 2.89
C GLY A 811 29.68 -1.89 2.00
N LEU A 812 29.87 -1.76 0.67
CA LEU A 812 28.77 -1.72 -0.28
C LEU A 812 27.98 -3.04 -0.27
N ASP A 813 28.64 -4.19 -0.24
CA ASP A 813 27.99 -5.50 -0.16
C ASP A 813 27.10 -5.62 1.09
N ILE A 814 27.62 -5.18 2.24
CA ILE A 814 26.88 -5.13 3.52
C ILE A 814 25.63 -4.23 3.39
N ALA A 815 25.75 -3.09 2.70
CA ALA A 815 24.64 -2.17 2.50
C ALA A 815 23.58 -2.71 1.54
N VAL A 816 24.00 -3.29 0.42
CA VAL A 816 23.12 -3.89 -0.57
C VAL A 816 22.29 -5.00 0.06
N GLU A 817 22.92 -5.86 0.88
CA GLU A 817 22.23 -6.93 1.59
C GLU A 817 21.18 -6.37 2.57
N ALA A 818 21.52 -5.33 3.34
CA ALA A 818 20.60 -4.70 4.29
C ALA A 818 19.38 -4.04 3.62
N TRP A 819 19.57 -3.44 2.44
CA TRP A 819 18.48 -2.82 1.67
C TRP A 819 17.61 -3.83 0.92
N MET A 820 17.92 -5.13 0.97
CA MET A 820 17.19 -6.19 0.26
C MET A 820 16.60 -7.23 1.21
N TYR A 821 16.56 -6.97 2.52
CA TYR A 821 16.06 -7.94 3.50
C TYR A 821 14.61 -8.34 3.27
N ASP A 822 13.75 -7.41 2.88
CA ASP A 822 12.33 -7.66 2.59
C ASP A 822 12.10 -8.10 1.12
N GLY A 823 13.16 -8.34 0.34
CA GLY A 823 13.04 -8.67 -1.08
C GLY A 823 12.39 -7.57 -1.94
N GLY A 824 12.25 -6.34 -1.43
CA GLY A 824 11.54 -5.24 -2.08
C GLY A 824 10.02 -5.28 -1.92
N GLU A 825 9.47 -6.12 -1.03
CA GLU A 825 8.03 -6.27 -0.79
C GLU A 825 7.34 -4.93 -0.48
N ASP A 826 7.90 -4.14 0.45
CA ASP A 826 7.34 -2.84 0.87
C ASP A 826 7.20 -1.85 -0.31
N ILE A 827 8.28 -1.76 -1.11
CA ILE A 827 8.35 -0.86 -2.25
C ILE A 827 7.31 -1.24 -3.31
N HIS A 828 7.24 -2.52 -3.69
CA HIS A 828 6.30 -2.96 -4.72
C HIS A 828 4.85 -2.86 -4.26
N ASN A 829 4.56 -3.10 -2.97
CA ASN A 829 3.23 -2.90 -2.42
C ASN A 829 2.79 -1.44 -2.54
N SER A 830 3.67 -0.48 -2.24
CA SER A 830 3.39 0.95 -2.40
C SER A 830 3.14 1.36 -3.85
N PHE A 831 3.96 0.88 -4.80
CA PHE A 831 3.72 1.06 -6.25
C PHE A 831 2.40 0.41 -6.70
N GLY A 832 2.06 -0.75 -6.14
CA GLY A 832 0.84 -1.50 -6.47
C GLY A 832 -0.46 -0.80 -6.09
N LEU A 833 -0.45 0.14 -5.14
CA LEU A 833 -1.63 0.88 -4.70
C LEU A 833 -2.26 1.73 -5.81
N SER A 834 -1.44 2.31 -6.69
CA SER A 834 -1.88 3.08 -7.86
C SER A 834 -1.73 2.30 -9.17
N GLY A 835 -0.92 1.24 -9.18
CA GLY A 835 -0.50 0.55 -10.40
C GLY A 835 0.55 1.33 -11.20
N GLU A 836 1.16 2.38 -10.62
CA GLU A 836 2.21 3.14 -11.28
C GLU A 836 3.47 2.28 -11.52
N PRO A 837 4.15 2.41 -12.67
CA PRO A 837 5.32 1.61 -12.97
C PRO A 837 6.50 2.01 -12.08
N VAL A 838 7.27 1.02 -11.63
CA VAL A 838 8.49 1.27 -10.84
C VAL A 838 9.49 2.08 -11.66
N ILE A 839 9.93 3.23 -11.13
CA ILE A 839 10.88 4.11 -11.83
C ILE A 839 12.25 3.45 -12.01
N SER A 840 12.98 3.85 -13.07
CA SER A 840 14.15 3.11 -13.57
C SER A 840 15.28 2.87 -12.54
N HIS A 841 15.52 3.82 -11.63
CA HIS A 841 16.55 3.65 -10.60
C HIS A 841 16.14 2.68 -9.51
N ILE A 842 14.86 2.69 -9.13
CA ILE A 842 14.32 1.78 -8.14
C ILE A 842 14.29 0.37 -8.73
N SER A 843 13.82 0.20 -9.96
CA SER A 843 13.74 -1.12 -10.59
C SER A 843 15.10 -1.76 -10.87
N ARG A 844 16.17 -0.96 -11.05
CA ARG A 844 17.55 -1.50 -11.12
C ARG A 844 17.99 -2.19 -9.84
N ARG A 845 17.49 -1.77 -8.68
CA ARG A 845 17.84 -2.37 -7.38
C ARG A 845 16.83 -3.44 -6.98
N TYR A 846 15.55 -3.14 -7.07
CA TYR A 846 14.47 -3.95 -6.51
C TYR A 846 13.76 -4.83 -7.55
N GLY A 847 14.06 -4.65 -8.84
CA GLY A 847 13.32 -5.32 -9.91
C GLY A 847 11.96 -4.67 -10.19
N ASN A 848 11.12 -5.37 -10.95
CA ASN A 848 9.73 -4.97 -11.22
C ASN A 848 8.72 -5.79 -10.40
N LYS A 849 9.20 -6.69 -9.55
CA LYS A 849 8.42 -7.50 -8.62
C LYS A 849 9.29 -7.90 -7.42
N PRO A 850 8.69 -8.19 -6.25
CA PRO A 850 9.44 -8.69 -5.10
C PRO A 850 10.21 -9.98 -5.40
N VAL A 851 11.32 -10.16 -4.68
CA VAL A 851 12.10 -11.40 -4.64
C VAL A 851 12.01 -12.05 -3.26
N GLU A 852 12.64 -13.22 -3.10
CA GLU A 852 12.66 -13.93 -1.82
C GLU A 852 13.23 -13.07 -0.68
N GLN A 853 12.49 -13.00 0.43
CA GLN A 853 12.89 -12.26 1.63
C GLN A 853 14.01 -13.00 2.37
N LYS A 854 14.90 -12.25 3.00
CA LYS A 854 16.04 -12.81 3.76
C LYS A 854 15.58 -13.39 5.09
N MET A 855 16.18 -14.50 5.49
CA MET A 855 15.89 -15.10 6.79
C MET A 855 16.56 -14.32 7.92
N ALA A 856 16.05 -14.45 9.14
CA ALA A 856 16.65 -13.83 10.32
C ALA A 856 18.14 -14.22 10.52
N SER A 857 18.54 -15.42 10.09
CA SER A 857 19.94 -15.86 10.09
C SER A 857 20.83 -15.07 9.13
N ASP A 858 20.32 -14.69 7.96
CA ASP A 858 21.05 -13.89 6.97
C ASP A 858 21.25 -12.46 7.48
N ILE A 859 20.19 -11.89 8.07
CA ILE A 859 20.23 -10.57 8.74
C ILE A 859 21.27 -10.59 9.87
N ALA A 860 21.27 -11.63 10.72
CA ALA A 860 22.24 -11.79 11.79
C ALA A 860 23.68 -11.90 11.26
N ALA A 861 23.89 -12.67 10.18
CA ALA A 861 25.19 -12.81 9.54
C ALA A 861 25.69 -11.47 8.97
N ASN A 862 24.83 -10.72 8.29
CA ASN A 862 25.18 -9.41 7.75
C ASN A 862 25.49 -8.38 8.87
N ASN A 863 24.73 -8.41 9.98
CA ASN A 863 25.03 -7.60 11.16
C ASN A 863 26.41 -7.93 11.79
N ILE A 864 26.81 -9.19 11.79
CA ILE A 864 28.16 -9.61 12.21
C ILE A 864 29.22 -9.05 11.24
N ALA A 865 28.99 -9.14 9.92
CA ALA A 865 29.88 -8.60 8.90
C ALA A 865 30.05 -7.08 9.05
N ARG A 866 28.95 -6.34 9.23
CA ARG A 866 28.93 -4.90 9.52
C ARG A 866 29.77 -4.56 10.74
N ARG A 867 29.59 -5.27 11.86
CA ARG A 867 30.35 -5.04 13.10
C ARG A 867 31.85 -5.26 12.90
N LYS A 868 32.25 -6.32 12.18
CA LYS A 868 33.67 -6.57 11.85
C LYS A 868 34.26 -5.46 10.99
N TYR A 869 33.54 -5.05 9.94
CA TYR A 869 33.95 -3.94 9.07
C TYR A 869 34.12 -2.62 9.83
N ARG A 870 33.16 -2.26 10.70
CA ARG A 870 33.28 -1.08 11.58
C ARG A 870 34.53 -1.14 12.46
N LYS A 871 34.85 -2.31 13.04
CA LYS A 871 36.03 -2.47 13.89
C LYS A 871 37.32 -2.30 13.10
N GLU A 872 37.44 -2.95 11.95
CA GLU A 872 38.63 -2.82 11.09
C GLU A 872 38.85 -1.38 10.61
N TYR A 873 37.78 -0.67 10.24
CA TYR A 873 37.88 0.73 9.83
C TYR A 873 38.28 1.64 10.99
N LEU A 874 37.76 1.39 12.19
CA LEU A 874 38.16 2.10 13.41
C LEU A 874 39.64 1.86 13.75
N ASP A 875 40.12 0.62 13.63
CA ASP A 875 41.52 0.28 13.87
C ASP A 875 42.44 0.95 12.85
N TYR A 876 42.04 0.96 11.58
CA TYR A 876 42.73 1.72 10.54
C TYR A 876 42.77 3.22 10.85
N TRP A 877 41.66 3.82 11.26
CA TRP A 877 41.67 5.24 11.63
C TRP A 877 42.64 5.46 12.79
N ASN A 878 42.58 4.63 13.84
CA ASN A 878 43.46 4.78 14.99
C ASN A 878 44.94 4.61 14.64
N SER A 879 45.30 3.70 13.71
CA SER A 879 46.69 3.49 13.31
C SER A 879 47.30 4.69 12.58
N THR A 880 46.49 5.63 12.09
CA THR A 880 47.02 6.87 11.50
C THR A 880 47.79 7.74 12.49
N ALA A 881 47.69 7.48 13.81
CA ALA A 881 48.54 8.11 14.81
C ALA A 881 50.03 7.98 14.52
N ASP A 882 50.46 6.85 13.92
CA ASP A 882 51.85 6.61 13.51
C ASP A 882 52.28 7.48 12.31
N LEU A 883 51.30 8.03 11.60
CA LEU A 883 51.49 8.86 10.42
C LEU A 883 51.35 10.35 10.72
N THR A 884 50.73 10.75 11.84
CA THR A 884 50.59 12.16 12.21
C THR A 884 51.80 12.66 12.99
N ARG A 885 51.97 13.99 13.03
CA ARG A 885 53.03 14.61 13.84
C ARG A 885 52.64 14.80 15.30
N SER A 886 51.35 14.72 15.62
CA SER A 886 50.82 14.84 16.99
C SER A 886 50.89 13.51 17.75
N GLY A 887 51.13 12.38 17.06
CA GLY A 887 50.98 11.05 17.64
C GLY A 887 49.53 10.70 17.96
N GLN A 888 48.57 11.49 17.46
CA GLN A 888 47.13 11.25 17.56
C GLN A 888 46.57 10.88 16.19
N PRO A 889 45.53 10.05 16.09
CA PRO A 889 44.87 9.77 14.80
C PRO A 889 44.46 11.05 14.06
N VAL A 890 44.33 10.98 12.74
CA VAL A 890 43.83 12.13 11.96
C VAL A 890 42.48 12.63 12.48
N GLU A 891 42.24 13.92 12.35
CA GLU A 891 41.08 14.57 12.97
C GLU A 891 39.78 14.28 12.23
N ALA A 892 39.89 14.27 10.90
CA ALA A 892 38.88 13.91 9.93
C ALA A 892 39.60 13.49 8.64
N PHE A 893 38.85 12.95 7.68
CA PHE A 893 39.35 12.79 6.32
C PHE A 893 38.38 13.37 5.31
N ILE A 894 38.92 13.73 4.14
CA ILE A 894 38.18 14.34 3.04
C ILE A 894 38.01 13.28 1.96
N SER A 895 36.81 13.22 1.38
CA SER A 895 36.43 12.23 0.39
C SER A 895 35.50 12.85 -0.65
N PRO A 896 35.48 12.35 -1.91
CA PRO A 896 34.38 12.61 -2.82
C PRO A 896 33.04 12.29 -2.16
N VAL A 897 32.00 13.09 -2.44
CA VAL A 897 30.62 12.69 -2.16
C VAL A 897 30.16 11.64 -3.17
N SER A 898 30.57 11.86 -4.41
CA SER A 898 30.18 11.12 -5.60
C SER A 898 31.37 11.13 -6.57
N PRO A 899 31.56 10.11 -7.42
CA PRO A 899 32.64 10.17 -8.41
C PRO A 899 32.30 11.10 -9.58
N TYR A 900 31.05 11.57 -9.68
CA TYR A 900 30.54 12.34 -10.80
C TYR A 900 30.60 13.86 -10.55
N GLY A 901 30.89 14.64 -11.59
CA GLY A 901 30.71 16.10 -11.60
C GLY A 901 29.27 16.56 -11.84
N GLY A 902 28.31 15.80 -11.30
CA GLY A 902 26.92 15.76 -11.75
C GLY A 902 26.68 14.61 -12.74
N THR A 903 25.44 14.16 -12.88
CA THR A 903 25.07 13.03 -13.75
C THR A 903 23.97 13.43 -14.71
N ARG A 904 24.06 12.97 -15.97
CA ARG A 904 22.92 13.03 -16.90
C ARG A 904 21.74 12.21 -16.35
N PRO A 905 20.49 12.52 -16.74
CA PRO A 905 19.31 11.83 -16.24
C PRO A 905 19.42 10.31 -16.41
N ASN A 906 19.08 9.58 -15.35
CA ASN A 906 19.10 8.14 -15.27
C ASN A 906 20.49 7.49 -15.40
N GLN A 907 21.59 8.22 -15.20
CA GLN A 907 22.98 7.74 -15.38
C GLN A 907 23.81 7.60 -14.08
N TYR A 908 23.27 7.87 -12.90
CA TYR A 908 23.97 7.59 -11.65
C TYR A 908 24.09 6.07 -11.44
N ARG A 909 25.31 5.55 -11.26
CA ARG A 909 25.59 4.09 -11.14
C ARG A 909 26.41 3.69 -9.92
N TYR A 910 27.08 4.65 -9.28
CA TYR A 910 28.04 4.35 -8.21
C TYR A 910 27.84 5.23 -6.97
N VAL A 911 27.36 4.63 -5.89
CA VAL A 911 26.92 5.33 -4.66
C VAL A 911 27.89 5.16 -3.47
N THR A 912 28.94 4.37 -3.63
CA THR A 912 29.77 3.91 -2.50
C THR A 912 30.43 5.03 -1.71
N TYR A 913 30.95 6.07 -2.39
CA TYR A 913 31.59 7.22 -1.74
C TYR A 913 30.71 7.87 -0.66
N SER A 914 29.39 7.79 -0.78
CA SER A 914 28.48 8.26 0.26
C SER A 914 27.98 7.13 1.17
N THR A 915 27.63 5.96 0.63
CA THR A 915 27.01 4.84 1.37
C THR A 915 27.85 4.31 2.51
N ILE A 916 29.18 4.27 2.35
CA ILE A 916 30.06 3.64 3.35
C ILE A 916 29.97 4.32 4.71
N PHE A 917 29.67 5.61 4.74
CA PHE A 917 29.52 6.34 6.00
C PHE A 917 28.18 6.05 6.70
N ASN A 918 27.20 5.45 6.00
CA ASN A 918 26.01 4.85 6.60
C ASN A 918 26.32 3.49 7.21
N VAL A 919 27.10 2.69 6.49
CA VAL A 919 27.57 1.40 7.00
C VAL A 919 28.40 1.61 8.27
N LEU A 920 29.26 2.63 8.31
CA LEU A 920 30.13 2.94 9.44
C LEU A 920 29.46 3.74 10.57
N ASP A 921 28.33 4.40 10.27
CA ASP A 921 27.66 5.36 11.15
C ASP A 921 28.59 6.53 11.57
N TYR A 922 29.18 7.18 10.57
CA TYR A 922 30.08 8.32 10.74
C TYR A 922 29.37 9.63 10.35
N SER A 923 29.61 10.69 11.12
CA SER A 923 29.15 12.05 10.77
C SER A 923 29.86 12.51 9.49
N SER A 924 29.13 13.17 8.59
CA SER A 924 29.72 13.68 7.34
C SER A 924 29.09 15.01 6.93
N VAL A 925 29.92 15.99 6.59
CA VAL A 925 29.50 17.30 6.10
C VAL A 925 29.88 17.42 4.63
N ALA A 926 28.89 17.47 3.74
CA ALA A 926 29.07 17.84 2.34
C ALA A 926 29.21 19.37 2.23
N PHE A 927 30.16 19.82 1.42
CA PHE A 927 30.45 21.23 1.20
C PHE A 927 30.88 21.50 -0.26
N PRO A 928 30.49 22.64 -0.85
CA PRO A 928 30.91 23.05 -2.18
C PRO A 928 32.39 23.43 -2.22
N VAL A 929 33.07 23.16 -3.34
CA VAL A 929 34.51 23.46 -3.52
C VAL A 929 34.77 24.30 -4.76
N THR A 930 34.25 23.90 -5.92
CA THR A 930 34.53 24.55 -7.21
C THR A 930 33.40 24.25 -8.19
N TYR A 931 33.53 24.73 -9.43
CA TYR A 931 32.65 24.41 -10.55
C TYR A 931 33.44 23.69 -11.63
N VAL A 932 32.78 22.86 -12.43
CA VAL A 932 33.37 22.25 -13.63
C VAL A 932 33.79 23.37 -14.58
N ASP A 933 35.01 23.24 -15.10
CA ASP A 933 35.57 24.10 -16.13
C ASP A 933 35.97 23.21 -17.29
N LYS A 934 35.24 23.29 -18.41
CA LYS A 934 35.47 22.41 -19.56
C LYS A 934 36.85 22.53 -20.22
N ASP A 935 37.53 23.67 -20.04
CA ASP A 935 38.85 23.91 -20.63
C ASP A 935 39.96 23.31 -19.76
N VAL A 936 39.67 23.03 -18.48
CA VAL A 936 40.60 22.44 -17.51
C VAL A 936 40.29 20.96 -17.26
N ASP A 937 39.01 20.64 -17.09
CA ASP A 937 38.50 19.31 -16.75
C ASP A 937 38.26 18.49 -18.02
N VAL A 938 39.30 18.24 -18.81
CA VAL A 938 39.17 17.44 -20.03
C VAL A 938 39.11 15.93 -19.71
N VAL A 939 38.51 15.15 -20.62
CA VAL A 939 38.47 13.68 -20.51
C VAL A 939 39.88 13.12 -20.55
N ASP A 940 40.20 12.18 -19.65
CA ASP A 940 41.53 11.56 -19.59
C ASP A 940 41.85 10.81 -20.89
N THR A 941 42.99 11.12 -21.51
CA THR A 941 43.44 10.49 -22.76
C THR A 941 44.11 9.13 -22.57
N ASP A 942 44.54 8.83 -21.33
CA ASP A 942 45.29 7.63 -20.93
C ASP A 942 44.47 6.70 -20.01
N TYR A 943 43.15 6.83 -20.02
CA TYR A 943 42.25 5.99 -19.22
C TYR A 943 42.44 4.49 -19.51
N THR A 944 42.62 3.71 -18.44
CA THR A 944 42.64 2.25 -18.50
C THR A 944 41.53 1.71 -17.62
N ARG A 945 40.63 0.92 -18.23
CA ARG A 945 39.49 0.31 -17.55
C ARG A 945 39.92 -0.59 -16.39
N ALA A 946 39.51 -0.25 -15.17
CA ALA A 946 39.73 -1.11 -14.01
C ALA A 946 38.65 -2.21 -13.88
N ASN A 947 37.38 -1.86 -14.03
CA ASN A 947 36.23 -2.77 -13.94
C ASN A 947 34.99 -2.12 -14.63
N PRO A 948 33.84 -2.83 -14.73
CA PRO A 948 32.66 -2.28 -15.38
C PRO A 948 32.08 -1.02 -14.73
N ALA A 949 32.13 -0.88 -13.39
CA ALA A 949 31.61 0.31 -12.72
C ALA A 949 32.49 1.53 -13.00
N ASP A 950 33.81 1.34 -13.02
CA ASP A 950 34.79 2.37 -13.36
C ASP A 950 34.60 2.89 -14.80
N GLN A 951 34.38 1.98 -15.76
CA GLN A 951 34.06 2.34 -17.14
C GLN A 951 32.79 3.20 -17.24
N GLN A 952 31.73 2.83 -16.53
CA GLN A 952 30.48 3.59 -16.56
C GLN A 952 30.65 5.00 -15.97
N VAL A 953 31.46 5.14 -14.93
CA VAL A 953 31.80 6.45 -14.37
C VAL A 953 32.57 7.28 -15.39
N PHE A 954 33.60 6.70 -16.01
CA PHE A 954 34.40 7.37 -17.02
C PHE A 954 33.57 7.85 -18.22
N GLU A 955 32.75 6.97 -18.81
CA GLU A 955 31.90 7.28 -19.98
C GLU A 955 30.75 8.26 -19.68
N SER A 956 30.44 8.48 -18.40
CA SER A 956 29.39 9.42 -18.01
C SER A 956 29.82 10.88 -18.16
N TYR A 957 31.12 11.16 -18.15
CA TYR A 957 31.65 12.51 -18.15
C TYR A 957 31.76 13.11 -19.55
N ASP A 958 31.33 14.37 -19.68
CA ASP A 958 31.37 15.14 -20.92
C ASP A 958 31.62 16.62 -20.53
N PRO A 959 32.79 17.19 -20.85
CA PRO A 959 33.14 18.55 -20.45
C PRO A 959 32.12 19.61 -20.90
N GLU A 960 31.58 19.51 -22.12
CA GLU A 960 30.64 20.50 -22.67
C GLU A 960 29.27 20.45 -21.98
N ILE A 961 28.81 19.23 -21.66
CA ILE A 961 27.55 19.04 -20.93
C ILE A 961 27.70 19.45 -19.47
N HIS A 962 28.84 19.15 -18.83
CA HIS A 962 29.01 19.35 -17.39
C HIS A 962 29.49 20.76 -17.02
N ASP A 963 30.01 21.54 -17.96
CA ASP A 963 30.54 22.89 -17.73
C ASP A 963 29.63 23.76 -16.86
N GLY A 964 30.22 24.39 -15.84
CA GLY A 964 29.55 25.24 -14.86
C GLY A 964 28.76 24.52 -13.76
N SER A 965 28.70 23.17 -13.74
CA SER A 965 28.07 22.45 -12.62
C SER A 965 28.93 22.54 -11.35
N PRO A 966 28.33 22.58 -10.16
CA PRO A 966 29.09 22.66 -8.92
C PRO A 966 29.66 21.29 -8.53
N ILE A 967 30.79 21.32 -7.84
CA ILE A 967 31.48 20.15 -7.31
C ILE A 967 31.62 20.30 -5.81
N GLY A 968 31.07 19.34 -5.06
CA GLY A 968 31.20 19.25 -3.61
C GLY A 968 31.95 18.00 -3.15
N LEU A 969 32.71 18.16 -2.07
CA LEU A 969 33.36 17.07 -1.33
C LEU A 969 32.68 16.88 0.03
N GLN A 970 33.14 15.90 0.81
CA GLN A 970 32.69 15.70 2.18
C GLN A 970 33.85 15.59 3.17
N VAL A 971 33.67 16.21 4.34
CA VAL A 971 34.50 16.01 5.52
C VAL A 971 33.85 14.93 6.37
N VAL A 972 34.55 13.82 6.59
CA VAL A 972 34.06 12.70 7.37
C VAL A 972 34.71 12.71 8.74
N GLY A 973 33.86 12.82 9.76
CA GLY A 973 34.24 12.71 11.16
C GLY A 973 33.86 11.36 11.76
N ARG A 974 34.17 11.18 13.04
CA ARG A 974 33.77 9.97 13.76
C ARG A 974 32.30 10.03 14.16
N ARG A 975 31.74 8.85 14.46
CA ARG A 975 30.43 8.69 15.07
C ARG A 975 30.26 9.61 16.28
N LEU A 976 29.11 10.29 16.34
CA LEU A 976 28.67 11.24 17.37
C LEU A 976 29.68 12.40 17.59
N GLN A 977 30.28 12.89 16.51
CA GLN A 977 31.18 14.05 16.53
C GLN A 977 30.73 15.13 15.54
N GLU A 978 29.41 15.34 15.38
CA GLU A 978 28.85 16.35 14.48
C GLU A 978 29.43 17.75 14.76
N GLU A 979 29.55 18.14 16.02
CA GLU A 979 30.08 19.44 16.44
C GLU A 979 31.52 19.66 15.93
N LYS A 980 32.37 18.65 16.10
CA LYS A 980 33.75 18.65 15.64
C LYS A 980 33.83 18.64 14.11
N THR A 981 33.00 17.83 13.47
CA THR A 981 33.00 17.68 12.01
C THR A 981 32.58 18.98 11.32
N LEU A 982 31.56 19.66 11.84
CA LEU A 982 31.14 20.98 11.36
C LEU A 982 32.23 22.04 11.56
N ALA A 983 32.90 22.05 12.71
CA ALA A 983 34.01 22.97 12.96
C ALA A 983 35.22 22.70 12.05
N LEU A 984 35.56 21.44 11.75
CA LEU A 984 36.61 21.10 10.78
C LEU A 984 36.21 21.47 9.34
N ALA A 985 34.94 21.27 8.96
CA ALA A 985 34.42 21.76 7.70
C ALA A 985 34.49 23.29 7.60
N LYS A 986 34.32 24.01 8.71
CA LYS A 986 34.48 25.46 8.76
C LYS A 986 35.92 25.87 8.50
N VAL A 987 36.90 25.19 9.11
CA VAL A 987 38.31 25.44 8.81
C VAL A 987 38.58 25.29 7.33
N ILE A 988 38.09 24.21 6.71
CA ILE A 988 38.31 23.97 5.27
C ILE A 988 37.62 25.05 4.44
N ALA A 989 36.38 25.42 4.76
CA ALA A 989 35.67 26.48 4.05
C ALA A 989 36.38 27.84 4.16
N ASP A 990 36.88 28.20 5.35
CA ASP A 990 37.63 29.44 5.58
C ASP A 990 38.99 29.45 4.84
N LEU A 991 39.58 28.29 4.56
CA LEU A 991 40.81 28.17 3.77
C LEU A 991 40.58 28.25 2.26
N LEU A 992 39.35 28.03 1.81
CA LEU A 992 38.95 28.09 0.40
C LEU A 992 38.41 29.47 -0.01
N ALA A 993 37.96 30.27 0.97
CA ALA A 993 37.53 31.66 0.79
C ALA A 993 38.74 32.60 0.64
#